data_AF-S7ZK43-F1
#
_entry.id   AF-S7ZK43-F1
#
_cell.length_a   1.000
_cell.length_b   1.000
_cell.length_c   1.000
_cell.angle_alpha   90.00
_cell.angle_beta   90.00
_cell.angle_gamma   90.00
#
_symmetry.space_group_name_H-M   'P 1'
#
loop_
_entity.id
_entity.type
_entity.pdbx_description
1 polymer ?
#
loop_
_entity_poly.entity_id
_entity_poly.type
_entity_poly.pdbx_seq_one_letter_code
_entity_poly.pdbx_strand_id
1 'polypeptide(L)'
;MSSSQVEVAAYKRPQRHGPQRALRCSTDGDTSATVTSSPSLRATQLQVPPGRGEPHNPIIPPACLMASRTFLHTMTSRKALDRPESYAVAWIVALPIERAAAEAMLDEEHAAPTGFTRHQTDANVYSWGSVRDHNVVIASLVPGVYEATSAASIASSLLASLPSIRVGLLVGIGGGIAQPDEDRDIRLGDVVVGQPNGTTGGVCQYDLIKTKSGDKCERKGFLGRPPMVLLNALASIQADHERKDSKVPCFIQEMLEKNPKMARRSKQNPGYAYQGFENDRLFKASCDHVPGPDCQGCDTADEVQRDSRDITDPNIHYGTIASGNTLVKDATVRNRVIADLSEDCICFEMEAADMMNHFPCLVIRGICDYADSHKNNRWQRYASATAAAYAKELLGYVPAAEVQETKRAIEVLLLVQQQIDCMQQKTVATKAPTDSIGSDLHTDNIKRWLCPPDPSTNANHARTLRHEGTMSSPELGHVQLLYTSRPETGFLRDIPPLIGKQNCLSLDTQAVNSDIRSWVTAQLSQRQDFKEKALSQDLLQGIRRKVVDGADGMWAFCQSDSPARCCHEASMEEAIARLPLSPFSREIASPWRDYQKSFKLNQAGYGLVVHAKNATFAEGILKEIRGYGKEKLSIITSYSHKNLVKLQRAFYDDGAIFLLYEMMDITLAQIFGSPLGRLQLYEVAAFSQEILTGIDYIHNCLKITHGDITSDSILLSVAGAIKIANLGASMLQKSDSRDVQEDLKGVGKIILECLEPATFLKRESSLKSKSWESDIVDFVESTKCKSGQFLLQHDFLKLSPGSYCLIPYVRFSREVAAKEVETVKR
;
A
#
# COMPACT_ATOMS: atom_id res chain seq x y z
N MET A 1 35.29 51.71 21.13
CA MET A 1 36.07 50.88 20.18
C MET A 1 35.07 49.96 19.49
N SER A 2 34.36 50.52 18.50
CA SER A 2 34.57 50.40 17.04
C SER A 2 33.89 49.14 16.49
N SER A 3 32.95 49.15 15.55
CA SER A 3 32.44 50.21 14.66
C SER A 3 31.31 49.63 13.79
N SER A 4 30.12 50.26 13.81
CA SER A 4 29.25 50.70 12.67
C SER A 4 29.16 49.87 11.37
N GLN A 5 28.00 49.64 10.73
CA GLN A 5 26.99 50.57 10.13
C GLN A 5 25.64 49.81 9.98
N VAL A 6 24.44 50.32 10.31
CA VAL A 6 23.59 51.38 9.72
C VAL A 6 23.16 51.14 8.27
N GLU A 7 21.85 50.87 8.06
CA GLU A 7 21.02 51.67 7.14
C GLU A 7 19.52 51.55 7.46
N VAL A 8 18.88 52.72 7.57
CA VAL A 8 17.44 52.96 7.75
C VAL A 8 17.00 53.78 6.54
N ALA A 9 15.86 53.46 5.92
CA ALA A 9 15.20 54.36 4.99
C ALA A 9 13.69 54.45 5.29
N ALA A 10 13.20 55.68 5.29
CA ALA A 10 11.93 56.13 5.81
C ALA A 10 10.87 56.38 4.71
N TYR A 11 9.60 56.33 5.14
CA TYR A 11 8.45 57.17 4.76
C TYR A 11 8.14 57.48 3.27
N LYS A 12 6.89 57.18 2.86
CA LYS A 12 6.01 58.12 2.13
C LYS A 12 4.53 57.67 2.10
N ARG A 13 3.64 58.50 2.66
CA ARG A 13 2.19 58.57 2.36
C ARG A 13 1.95 59.32 1.04
N PRO A 14 0.78 59.13 0.41
CA PRO A 14 -0.11 60.26 0.12
C PRO A 14 -1.61 59.94 0.44
N GLN A 15 -2.29 60.74 1.27
CA GLN A 15 -3.37 61.71 0.91
C GLN A 15 -4.36 61.22 -0.16
N ARG A 16 -5.59 60.83 0.21
CA ARG A 16 -6.84 61.64 0.34
C ARG A 16 -7.21 62.45 -0.91
N HIS A 17 -8.23 61.96 -1.62
CA HIS A 17 -9.23 62.78 -2.30
C HIS A 17 -10.62 62.17 -2.04
N GLY A 18 -11.51 62.93 -1.39
CA GLY A 18 -12.96 62.81 -1.57
C GLY A 18 -13.39 63.70 -2.74
N PRO A 19 -14.63 63.55 -3.22
CA PRO A 19 -15.63 64.54 -2.80
C PRO A 19 -17.02 63.95 -2.49
N GLN A 20 -17.83 64.84 -1.92
CA GLN A 20 -19.16 64.70 -1.37
C GLN A 20 -20.30 64.72 -2.42
N ARG A 21 -21.49 64.30 -1.95
CA ARG A 21 -22.87 64.82 -2.18
C ARG A 21 -23.65 64.43 -3.45
N ALA A 22 -24.81 63.77 -3.24
CA ALA A 22 -26.19 64.31 -3.39
C ALA A 22 -27.20 63.13 -3.31
N LEU A 23 -28.06 63.02 -2.29
CA LEU A 23 -29.44 63.56 -2.21
C LEU A 23 -30.32 63.33 -3.45
N ARG A 24 -31.31 62.42 -3.33
CA ARG A 24 -32.71 62.65 -3.75
C ARG A 24 -33.68 61.62 -3.14
N CYS A 25 -34.78 62.16 -2.64
CA CYS A 25 -36.00 61.54 -2.11
C CYS A 25 -36.92 60.96 -3.19
N SER A 26 -38.04 60.42 -2.69
CA SER A 26 -39.39 60.24 -3.28
C SER A 26 -39.64 58.88 -3.95
N THR A 27 -40.74 58.15 -3.73
CA THR A 27 -42.00 58.40 -2.99
C THR A 27 -42.82 57.10 -3.00
N ASP A 28 -43.66 56.95 -1.97
CA ASP A 28 -45.03 56.42 -1.91
C ASP A 28 -45.49 55.23 -2.76
N GLY A 29 -46.29 54.38 -2.10
CA GLY A 29 -47.17 53.41 -2.73
C GLY A 29 -47.90 52.52 -1.74
N ASP A 30 -48.76 53.10 -0.90
CA ASP A 30 -49.84 52.42 -0.20
C ASP A 30 -50.70 51.57 -1.17
N THR A 31 -51.19 50.41 -0.73
CA THR A 31 -52.62 50.08 -0.78
C THR A 31 -52.97 48.81 -0.02
N SER A 32 -54.01 48.96 0.79
CA SER A 32 -54.77 48.02 1.60
C SER A 32 -55.64 47.04 0.80
N ALA A 33 -55.90 45.85 1.38
CA ALA A 33 -57.17 45.11 1.25
C ALA A 33 -57.26 44.02 2.35
N THR A 34 -58.02 44.25 3.44
CA THR A 34 -59.35 43.66 3.76
C THR A 34 -59.41 42.13 3.84
N VAL A 35 -59.47 41.55 5.07
CA VAL A 35 -60.69 41.11 5.82
C VAL A 35 -61.35 39.84 5.28
N THR A 36 -61.32 38.77 6.09
CA THR A 36 -62.40 37.79 6.39
C THR A 36 -61.90 36.85 7.50
N SER A 37 -62.32 37.05 8.76
CA SER A 37 -63.47 36.42 9.44
C SER A 37 -63.27 34.95 9.86
N SER A 38 -63.37 34.75 11.18
CA SER A 38 -63.33 33.55 12.03
C SER A 38 -64.30 32.41 11.62
N PRO A 39 -64.28 31.22 12.27
CA PRO A 39 -64.86 31.08 13.61
C PRO A 39 -64.12 30.17 14.61
N SER A 40 -64.33 30.50 15.88
CA SER A 40 -64.08 29.75 17.11
C SER A 40 -64.83 28.41 17.18
N LEU A 41 -64.30 27.43 17.93
CA LEU A 41 -65.12 26.47 18.70
C LEU A 41 -64.33 25.79 19.84
N ARG A 42 -64.78 26.12 21.06
CA ARG A 42 -64.95 25.32 22.31
C ARG A 42 -63.79 24.55 22.95
N ALA A 43 -63.59 24.91 24.22
CA ALA A 43 -62.93 24.19 25.29
C ALA A 43 -63.75 23.01 25.83
N THR A 44 -63.05 22.01 26.36
CA THR A 44 -63.59 21.08 27.35
C THR A 44 -62.51 20.81 28.41
N GLN A 45 -62.81 21.18 29.65
CA GLN A 45 -62.04 20.87 30.85
C GLN A 45 -62.22 19.40 31.24
N LEU A 46 -61.18 18.78 31.79
CA LEU A 46 -61.32 17.61 32.66
C LEU A 46 -60.33 17.71 33.82
N GLN A 47 -60.88 17.62 35.03
CA GLN A 47 -60.23 17.71 36.33
C GLN A 47 -59.43 16.43 36.66
N VAL A 48 -58.35 16.58 37.43
CA VAL A 48 -57.61 15.49 38.12
C VAL A 48 -57.49 15.86 39.61
N PRO A 49 -57.71 14.93 40.57
CA PRO A 49 -57.66 15.20 42.01
C PRO A 49 -56.24 15.00 42.63
N PRO A 50 -56.00 15.47 43.88
CA PRO A 50 -54.66 15.63 44.45
C PRO A 50 -54.26 14.59 45.52
N GLY A 51 -52.95 14.43 45.76
CA GLY A 51 -52.38 13.77 46.96
C GLY A 51 -50.87 13.53 46.83
N ARG A 52 -50.04 14.45 47.35
CA ARG A 52 -49.25 14.40 48.62
C ARG A 52 -48.03 13.47 48.61
N GLY A 53 -46.85 14.07 48.86
CA GLY A 53 -45.67 13.36 49.37
C GLY A 53 -44.33 13.94 48.93
N GLU A 54 -43.89 15.04 49.55
CA GLU A 54 -42.47 15.44 49.65
C GLU A 54 -41.72 14.47 50.61
N PRO A 55 -40.35 14.37 50.64
CA PRO A 55 -39.48 15.56 50.80
C PRO A 55 -38.02 15.52 50.28
N HIS A 56 -37.42 16.72 50.37
CA HIS A 56 -36.00 17.09 50.52
C HIS A 56 -35.08 17.21 49.29
N ASN A 57 -34.53 18.42 49.19
CA ASN A 57 -33.60 18.95 48.19
C ASN A 57 -32.50 19.71 48.96
N PRO A 58 -31.21 19.67 48.57
CA PRO A 58 -30.25 20.70 48.92
C PRO A 58 -29.92 21.59 47.70
N ILE A 59 -30.38 22.83 47.80
CA ILE A 59 -29.83 24.11 47.34
C ILE A 59 -28.57 24.06 46.45
N ILE A 60 -28.73 24.49 45.19
CA ILE A 60 -27.64 24.98 44.29
C ILE A 60 -28.03 26.43 43.86
N PRO A 61 -27.11 27.41 43.86
CA PRO A 61 -27.44 28.82 43.56
C PRO A 61 -27.68 29.10 42.06
N PRO A 62 -28.48 30.13 41.68
CA PRO A 62 -28.91 30.34 40.30
C PRO A 62 -28.06 31.38 39.57
N ALA A 63 -27.52 31.03 38.39
CA ALA A 63 -27.11 32.00 37.38
C ALA A 63 -27.00 31.39 35.97
N CYS A 64 -28.14 31.09 35.33
CA CYS A 64 -28.36 31.29 33.89
C CYS A 64 -29.78 30.82 33.52
N LEU A 65 -30.78 31.69 33.69
CA LEU A 65 -32.14 31.40 33.21
C LEU A 65 -32.82 32.71 32.81
N MET A 66 -32.60 33.14 31.58
CA MET A 66 -33.53 34.01 30.84
C MET A 66 -33.31 33.82 29.34
N ALA A 67 -34.15 32.97 28.73
CA ALA A 67 -34.86 33.22 27.46
C ALA A 67 -35.41 31.89 26.92
N SER A 68 -36.47 31.37 27.54
CA SER A 68 -37.31 30.35 26.92
C SER A 68 -38.56 31.05 26.39
N ARG A 69 -38.69 31.17 25.07
CA ARG A 69 -39.96 31.48 24.41
C ARG A 69 -40.12 30.65 23.13
N THR A 70 -41.13 29.79 23.20
CA THR A 70 -41.98 29.26 22.10
C THR A 70 -41.35 28.31 21.09
N PHE A 71 -41.48 27.01 21.38
CA PHE A 71 -41.48 25.93 20.41
C PHE A 71 -42.70 26.05 19.49
N LEU A 72 -42.45 26.46 18.24
CA LEU A 72 -43.25 26.09 17.08
C LEU A 72 -42.37 25.13 16.27
N HIS A 73 -42.85 23.89 16.09
CA HIS A 73 -42.19 22.91 15.24
C HIS A 73 -42.45 23.28 13.77
N THR A 74 -41.79 24.33 13.29
CA THR A 74 -41.59 24.55 11.86
C THR A 74 -40.66 23.46 11.36
N MET A 75 -41.03 22.74 10.29
CA MET A 75 -40.07 22.03 9.46
C MET A 75 -39.11 23.09 8.88
N THR A 76 -38.09 23.45 9.65
CA THR A 76 -36.99 24.28 9.16
C THR A 76 -36.26 23.45 8.13
N SER A 77 -36.43 23.81 6.86
CA SER A 77 -35.53 23.41 5.77
C SER A 77 -34.10 23.49 6.30
N ARG A 78 -33.39 22.36 6.38
CA ARG A 78 -31.97 22.38 6.77
C ARG A 78 -31.24 23.35 5.86
N LYS A 79 -30.46 24.26 6.45
CA LYS A 79 -29.67 25.23 5.69
C LYS A 79 -28.70 24.47 4.80
N ALA A 80 -28.82 24.67 3.48
CA ALA A 80 -27.82 24.19 2.52
C ALA A 80 -26.80 25.32 2.33
N LEU A 81 -25.53 25.04 2.57
CA LEU A 81 -24.47 25.96 2.14
C LEU A 81 -24.24 25.78 0.64
N ASP A 82 -24.10 26.87 -0.11
CA ASP A 82 -23.96 26.77 -1.58
C ASP A 82 -22.60 26.17 -2.00
N ARG A 83 -21.56 26.39 -1.19
CA ARG A 83 -20.17 26.09 -1.52
C ARG A 83 -19.64 24.93 -0.66
N PRO A 84 -19.41 23.73 -1.23
CA PRO A 84 -18.76 22.61 -0.52
C PRO A 84 -17.38 23.00 0.05
N GLU A 85 -16.72 23.98 -0.56
CA GLU A 85 -15.40 24.47 -0.12
C GLU A 85 -15.43 25.17 1.24
N SER A 86 -16.63 25.49 1.75
CA SER A 86 -16.82 26.10 3.08
C SER A 86 -16.51 25.13 4.21
N TYR A 87 -16.43 23.83 3.94
CA TYR A 87 -16.09 22.79 4.89
C TYR A 87 -14.57 22.57 4.89
N ALA A 88 -13.94 22.90 6.01
CA ALA A 88 -12.48 22.79 6.21
C ALA A 88 -12.09 21.75 7.27
N VAL A 89 -13.05 21.31 8.08
CA VAL A 89 -12.86 20.33 9.16
C VAL A 89 -13.59 19.04 8.80
N ALA A 90 -12.87 17.92 8.82
CA ALA A 90 -13.47 16.60 8.70
C ALA A 90 -13.55 15.91 10.05
N TRP A 91 -14.67 15.26 10.32
CA TRP A 91 -14.89 14.41 11.48
C TRP A 91 -15.14 12.99 10.99
N ILE A 92 -14.15 12.13 11.16
CA ILE A 92 -14.17 10.74 10.68
C ILE A 92 -14.60 9.84 11.82
N VAL A 93 -15.59 8.99 11.54
CA VAL A 93 -16.16 8.01 12.47
C VAL A 93 -16.29 6.66 11.77
N ALA A 94 -16.17 5.58 12.53
CA ALA A 94 -16.05 4.23 11.99
C ALA A 94 -17.40 3.47 12.11
N LEU A 95 -18.06 3.59 13.26
CA LEU A 95 -19.28 2.84 13.59
C LEU A 95 -20.56 3.70 13.50
N PRO A 96 -21.74 3.09 13.23
CA PRO A 96 -23.02 3.81 13.24
C PRO A 96 -23.35 4.50 14.57
N ILE A 97 -22.92 3.94 15.71
CA ILE A 97 -23.11 4.55 17.04
C ILE A 97 -22.23 5.78 17.25
N GLU A 98 -21.03 5.79 16.67
CA GLU A 98 -20.10 6.92 16.71
C GLU A 98 -20.62 8.05 15.83
N ARG A 99 -21.12 7.72 14.64
CA ARG A 99 -21.79 8.67 13.76
C ARG A 99 -23.00 9.32 14.41
N ALA A 100 -23.86 8.53 15.05
CA ALA A 100 -25.03 9.07 15.75
C ALA A 100 -24.63 10.03 16.87
N ALA A 101 -23.58 9.73 17.63
CA ALA A 101 -23.04 10.65 18.63
C ALA A 101 -22.46 11.93 18.01
N ALA A 102 -21.68 11.81 16.93
CA ALA A 102 -21.10 12.96 16.22
C ALA A 102 -22.17 13.90 15.63
N GLU A 103 -23.19 13.34 14.96
CA GLU A 103 -24.30 14.13 14.41
C GLU A 103 -25.09 14.86 15.51
N ALA A 104 -25.31 14.19 16.64
CA ALA A 104 -26.03 14.78 17.77
C ALA A 104 -25.24 15.92 18.46
N MET A 105 -23.93 16.01 18.24
CA MET A 105 -23.07 17.08 18.74
C MET A 105 -23.04 18.34 17.86
N LEU A 106 -23.60 18.29 16.65
CA LEU A 106 -23.69 19.46 15.76
C LEU A 106 -24.56 20.56 16.38
N ASP A 107 -24.07 21.81 16.29
CA ASP A 107 -24.84 22.99 16.68
C ASP A 107 -25.95 23.23 15.66
N GLU A 108 -25.62 23.21 14.36
CA GLU A 108 -26.55 23.28 13.24
C GLU A 108 -26.34 22.09 12.28
N GLU A 109 -27.43 21.42 11.88
CA GLU A 109 -27.40 20.41 10.82
C GLU A 109 -27.67 21.08 9.46
N HIS A 110 -26.78 20.84 8.51
CA HIS A 110 -26.91 21.33 7.15
C HIS A 110 -27.51 20.26 6.23
N ALA A 111 -28.16 20.71 5.14
CA ALA A 111 -28.42 19.83 4.00
C ALA A 111 -27.12 19.64 3.21
N ALA A 112 -27.09 18.63 2.33
CA ALA A 112 -25.99 18.46 1.41
C ALA A 112 -25.77 19.77 0.59
N PRO A 113 -24.53 20.25 0.45
CA PRO A 113 -24.24 21.48 -0.29
C PRO A 113 -24.70 21.35 -1.75
N THR A 114 -25.30 22.40 -2.29
CA THR A 114 -25.92 22.37 -3.63
C THR A 114 -24.91 22.12 -4.76
N GLY A 115 -23.67 22.57 -4.59
CA GLY A 115 -22.57 22.32 -5.53
C GLY A 115 -21.77 21.03 -5.28
N PHE A 116 -22.15 20.20 -4.31
CA PHE A 116 -21.36 19.01 -3.97
C PHE A 116 -21.52 17.90 -5.02
N THR A 117 -20.43 17.52 -5.65
CA THR A 117 -20.36 16.35 -6.54
C THR A 117 -19.40 15.33 -5.95
N ARG A 118 -19.96 14.19 -5.54
CA ARG A 118 -19.15 13.08 -4.99
C ARG A 118 -18.32 12.43 -6.09
N HIS A 119 -17.05 12.18 -5.82
CA HIS A 119 -16.16 11.46 -6.72
C HIS A 119 -16.65 10.01 -6.96
N GLN A 120 -16.37 9.45 -8.14
CA GLN A 120 -16.92 8.13 -8.53
C GLN A 120 -16.40 6.98 -7.67
N THR A 121 -15.17 7.10 -7.16
CA THR A 121 -14.54 6.11 -6.27
C THR A 121 -14.90 6.32 -4.80
N ASP A 122 -15.63 7.39 -4.48
CA ASP A 122 -15.96 7.74 -3.11
C ASP A 122 -17.26 7.06 -2.66
N ALA A 123 -17.08 6.02 -1.85
CA ALA A 123 -18.16 5.24 -1.25
C ALA A 123 -18.62 5.77 0.11
N ASN A 124 -18.05 6.89 0.59
CA ASN A 124 -18.39 7.44 1.89
C ASN A 124 -19.83 7.98 1.92
N VAL A 125 -20.36 8.00 3.13
CA VAL A 125 -21.61 8.66 3.47
C VAL A 125 -21.29 9.89 4.32
N TYR A 126 -21.87 11.02 3.92
CA TYR A 126 -21.61 12.31 4.55
C TYR A 126 -22.81 12.83 5.32
N SER A 127 -22.52 13.45 6.47
CA SER A 127 -23.42 14.35 7.18
C SER A 127 -22.75 15.72 7.30
N TRP A 128 -23.54 16.77 7.26
CA TRP A 128 -23.06 18.13 7.12
C TRP A 128 -23.60 18.98 8.26
N GLY A 129 -22.78 19.85 8.82
CA GLY A 129 -23.23 20.76 9.86
C GLY A 129 -22.16 21.75 10.28
N SER A 130 -22.41 22.37 11.43
CA SER A 130 -21.45 23.25 12.09
C SER A 130 -21.26 22.89 13.55
N VAL A 131 -20.06 23.18 14.05
CA VAL A 131 -19.70 23.15 15.47
C VAL A 131 -18.95 24.43 15.75
N ARG A 132 -19.49 25.29 16.62
CA ARG A 132 -19.00 26.64 16.87
C ARG A 132 -18.84 27.39 15.54
N ASP A 133 -17.66 27.94 15.28
CA ASP A 133 -17.37 28.71 14.08
C ASP A 133 -16.89 27.85 12.90
N HIS A 134 -16.95 26.52 13.01
CA HIS A 134 -16.44 25.59 12.01
C HIS A 134 -17.57 24.88 11.27
N ASN A 135 -17.51 24.88 9.93
CA ASN A 135 -18.30 23.96 9.12
C ASN A 135 -17.61 22.60 9.10
N VAL A 136 -18.32 21.58 9.55
CA VAL A 136 -17.80 20.22 9.73
C VAL A 136 -18.52 19.27 8.78
N VAL A 137 -17.75 18.43 8.09
CA VAL A 137 -18.27 17.26 7.39
C VAL A 137 -17.97 16.00 8.21
N ILE A 138 -19.01 15.26 8.55
CA ILE A 138 -18.89 13.95 9.19
C ILE A 138 -18.85 12.89 8.09
N ALA A 139 -17.82 12.05 8.08
CA ALA A 139 -17.63 11.00 7.08
C ALA A 139 -17.61 9.62 7.75
N SER A 140 -18.39 8.69 7.19
CA SER A 140 -18.40 7.28 7.61
C SER A 140 -18.60 6.35 6.41
N LEU A 141 -18.32 5.06 6.57
CA LEU A 141 -18.67 4.05 5.56
C LEU A 141 -20.14 3.63 5.63
N VAL A 142 -20.60 2.95 4.57
CA VAL A 142 -21.89 2.27 4.53
C VAL A 142 -21.87 1.08 5.50
N PRO A 143 -22.92 0.87 6.33
CA PRO A 143 -23.00 -0.29 7.21
C PRO A 143 -22.83 -1.61 6.45
N GLY A 144 -22.00 -2.52 6.97
CA GLY A 144 -21.75 -3.86 6.39
C GLY A 144 -20.49 -3.99 5.52
N VAL A 145 -19.77 -2.89 5.25
CA VAL A 145 -18.48 -2.88 4.51
C VAL A 145 -17.27 -2.73 5.47
N TYR A 146 -17.55 -2.59 6.77
CA TYR A 146 -16.57 -2.25 7.82
C TYR A 146 -15.41 -3.24 7.93
N GLU A 147 -15.64 -4.53 7.68
CA GLU A 147 -14.64 -5.58 7.87
C GLU A 147 -13.58 -5.62 6.75
N ALA A 148 -13.69 -4.80 5.69
CA ALA A 148 -12.82 -4.87 4.51
C ALA A 148 -12.11 -3.56 4.13
N THR A 149 -12.38 -2.41 4.78
CA THR A 149 -11.89 -1.10 4.33
C THR A 149 -11.33 -0.26 5.48
N SER A 150 -10.09 0.23 5.35
CA SER A 150 -9.40 1.04 6.38
C SER A 150 -9.88 2.51 6.41
N ALA A 151 -9.70 3.19 7.55
CA ALA A 151 -10.00 4.62 7.69
C ALA A 151 -9.18 5.51 6.74
N ALA A 152 -8.00 5.06 6.30
CA ALA A 152 -7.21 5.73 5.27
C ALA A 152 -7.96 5.85 3.92
N SER A 153 -8.76 4.84 3.56
CA SER A 153 -9.60 4.86 2.36
C SER A 153 -10.75 5.87 2.47
N ILE A 154 -11.33 6.02 3.68
CA ILE A 154 -12.34 7.05 3.96
C ILE A 154 -11.72 8.43 3.75
N ALA A 155 -10.56 8.69 4.37
CA ALA A 155 -9.87 9.97 4.25
C ALA A 155 -9.46 10.28 2.81
N SER A 156 -8.94 9.31 2.06
CA SER A 156 -8.53 9.49 0.66
C SER A 156 -9.73 9.81 -0.24
N SER A 157 -10.84 9.09 -0.06
CA SER A 157 -12.08 9.31 -0.81
C SER A 157 -12.72 10.65 -0.47
N LEU A 158 -12.70 11.03 0.81
CA LEU A 158 -13.12 12.34 1.29
C LEU A 158 -12.32 13.45 0.61
N LEU A 159 -10.99 13.34 0.57
CA LEU A 159 -10.15 14.37 -0.05
C LEU A 159 -10.30 14.47 -1.56
N ALA A 160 -10.67 13.37 -2.23
CA ALA A 160 -11.02 13.38 -3.64
C ALA A 160 -12.32 14.16 -3.91
N SER A 161 -13.32 14.01 -3.04
CA SER A 161 -14.62 14.70 -3.16
C SER A 161 -14.64 16.10 -2.55
N LEU A 162 -13.84 16.36 -1.52
CA LEU A 162 -13.74 17.62 -0.78
C LEU A 162 -12.27 18.03 -0.60
N PRO A 163 -11.61 18.56 -1.64
CA PRO A 163 -10.22 19.02 -1.54
C PRO A 163 -10.02 20.21 -0.60
N SER A 164 -11.09 20.86 -0.13
CA SER A 164 -11.06 22.01 0.79
C SER A 164 -10.72 21.64 2.23
N ILE A 165 -10.77 20.36 2.60
CA ILE A 165 -10.46 19.89 3.95
C ILE A 165 -9.01 20.20 4.30
N ARG A 166 -8.80 20.72 5.52
CA ARG A 166 -7.49 21.15 6.03
C ARG A 166 -7.07 20.37 7.27
N VAL A 167 -8.02 20.09 8.16
CA VAL A 167 -7.79 19.36 9.41
C VAL A 167 -8.84 18.27 9.62
N GLY A 168 -8.43 17.21 10.32
CA GLY A 168 -9.28 16.08 10.64
C GLY A 168 -9.37 15.79 12.14
N LEU A 169 -10.48 15.18 12.54
CA LEU A 169 -10.62 14.50 13.83
C LEU A 169 -11.01 13.05 13.55
N LEU A 170 -10.28 12.09 14.10
CA LEU A 170 -10.69 10.69 14.15
C LEU A 170 -11.31 10.44 15.51
N VAL A 171 -12.63 10.26 15.54
CA VAL A 171 -13.38 10.16 16.80
C VAL A 171 -14.12 8.84 16.82
N GLY A 172 -13.92 8.07 17.89
CA GLY A 172 -14.62 6.81 18.05
C GLY A 172 -14.38 6.20 19.41
N ILE A 173 -14.56 4.89 19.52
CA ILE A 173 -14.31 4.13 20.74
C ILE A 173 -12.95 3.42 20.70
N GLY A 174 -12.40 3.12 21.88
CA GLY A 174 -11.16 2.37 22.05
C GLY A 174 -11.14 1.59 23.37
N GLY A 175 -10.15 0.69 23.50
CA GLY A 175 -9.87 -0.03 24.74
C GLY A 175 -8.88 0.74 25.61
N GLY A 176 -9.17 0.92 26.89
CA GLY A 176 -8.30 1.63 27.84
C GLY A 176 -7.23 0.72 28.43
N ILE A 177 -6.05 1.28 28.70
CA ILE A 177 -4.99 0.59 29.44
C ILE A 177 -4.97 1.18 30.85
N ALA A 178 -5.71 0.52 31.76
CA ALA A 178 -5.78 0.94 33.15
C ALA A 178 -4.58 0.37 33.95
N GLN A 179 -3.84 1.25 34.60
CA GLN A 179 -2.74 0.93 35.52
C GLN A 179 -2.93 1.75 36.80
N PRO A 180 -3.92 1.40 37.64
CA PRO A 180 -4.22 2.16 38.86
C PRO A 180 -3.02 2.23 39.81
N ASP A 181 -2.16 1.21 39.82
CA ASP A 181 -0.94 1.16 40.64
C ASP A 181 0.14 2.19 40.20
N GLU A 182 0.03 2.73 38.99
CA GLU A 182 0.93 3.74 38.41
C GLU A 182 0.27 5.13 38.32
N ASP A 183 -0.76 5.38 39.14
CA ASP A 183 -1.56 6.62 39.14
C ASP A 183 -2.26 6.89 37.78
N ARG A 184 -2.54 5.82 37.04
CA ARG A 184 -3.22 5.85 35.74
C ARG A 184 -4.50 5.04 35.79
N ASP A 185 -5.50 5.60 36.45
CA ASP A 185 -6.82 5.00 36.56
C ASP A 185 -7.75 5.46 35.44
N ILE A 186 -7.53 4.92 34.24
CA ILE A 186 -8.43 5.07 33.09
C ILE A 186 -9.67 4.21 33.30
N ARG A 187 -10.86 4.79 33.14
CA ARG A 187 -12.15 4.11 33.35
C ARG A 187 -13.02 4.05 32.12
N LEU A 188 -13.98 3.12 32.11
CA LEU A 188 -14.98 3.05 31.05
C LEU A 188 -15.80 4.35 31.01
N GLY A 189 -15.93 4.93 29.81
CA GLY A 189 -16.54 6.24 29.59
C GLY A 189 -15.57 7.42 29.57
N ASP A 190 -14.34 7.26 30.08
CA ASP A 190 -13.30 8.30 29.95
C ASP A 190 -12.93 8.55 28.48
N VAL A 191 -12.21 9.64 28.24
CA VAL A 191 -11.71 10.02 26.93
C VAL A 191 -10.19 9.96 26.91
N VAL A 192 -9.63 9.32 25.89
CA VAL A 192 -8.19 9.33 25.59
C VAL A 192 -7.95 10.15 24.32
N VAL A 193 -6.95 11.02 24.37
CA VAL A 193 -6.56 11.88 23.24
C VAL A 193 -5.11 11.58 22.86
N GLY A 194 -4.87 11.31 21.58
CA GLY A 194 -3.57 10.98 21.03
C GLY A 194 -2.62 12.18 21.04
N GLN A 195 -1.86 12.33 22.11
CA GLN A 195 -0.92 13.44 22.29
C GLN A 195 0.51 13.04 21.88
N PRO A 196 1.18 13.80 21.01
CA PRO A 196 2.60 13.56 20.71
C PRO A 196 3.47 13.60 21.97
N ASN A 197 4.26 12.55 22.20
CA ASN A 197 5.26 12.50 23.26
C ASN A 197 6.59 11.96 22.72
N GLY A 198 7.70 12.63 23.03
CA GLY A 198 9.04 12.24 22.60
C GLY A 198 9.13 11.94 21.09
N THR A 199 9.22 10.64 20.76
CA THR A 199 9.38 10.14 19.39
C THR A 199 8.08 9.72 18.70
N THR A 200 6.93 9.77 19.39
CA THR A 200 5.62 9.38 18.84
C THR A 200 4.84 10.58 18.31
N GLY A 201 3.93 10.33 17.37
CA GLY A 201 2.99 11.31 16.84
C GLY A 201 1.70 11.42 17.66
N GLY A 202 1.63 10.77 18.83
CA GLY A 202 0.39 10.54 19.59
C GLY A 202 -0.31 9.22 19.25
N VAL A 203 0.16 8.54 18.20
CA VAL A 203 -0.25 7.18 17.82
C VAL A 203 0.99 6.34 17.56
N CYS A 204 0.95 5.07 17.91
CA CYS A 204 2.01 4.08 17.66
C CYS A 204 1.41 2.82 17.04
N GLN A 205 1.96 2.36 15.91
CA GLN A 205 1.46 1.16 15.22
C GLN A 205 2.10 -0.12 15.77
N TYR A 206 1.29 -1.09 16.21
CA TYR A 206 1.80 -2.31 16.87
C TYR A 206 1.80 -3.58 16.03
N ASP A 207 1.11 -3.60 14.88
CA ASP A 207 0.93 -4.80 14.05
C ASP A 207 2.02 -5.00 12.97
N LEU A 208 2.95 -4.05 12.80
CA LEU A 208 4.04 -4.11 11.80
C LEU A 208 5.39 -4.63 12.33
N ILE A 209 5.39 -5.36 13.44
CA ILE A 209 6.62 -5.84 14.08
C ILE A 209 7.32 -6.91 13.23
N LYS A 210 8.50 -6.57 12.68
CA LYS A 210 9.46 -7.56 12.16
C LYS A 210 10.19 -8.19 13.33
N THR A 211 9.97 -9.46 13.60
CA THR A 211 10.79 -10.23 14.53
C THR A 211 12.20 -10.39 13.94
N LYS A 212 13.20 -9.68 14.48
CA LYS A 212 14.61 -10.04 14.27
C LYS A 212 14.94 -11.24 15.16
N SER A 213 15.92 -12.05 14.74
CA SER A 213 16.43 -13.14 15.57
C SER A 213 17.13 -12.55 16.81
N GLY A 214 16.51 -12.75 17.98
CA GLY A 214 16.95 -12.26 19.29
C GLY A 214 16.06 -11.12 19.78
N ASP A 215 15.18 -11.43 20.74
CA ASP A 215 14.29 -10.66 21.65
C ASP A 215 14.25 -9.11 21.66
N LYS A 216 14.55 -8.45 20.54
CA LYS A 216 14.43 -7.00 20.38
C LYS A 216 13.57 -6.69 19.17
N CYS A 217 12.34 -6.29 19.48
CA CYS A 217 11.44 -5.61 18.58
C CYS A 217 12.05 -4.26 18.20
N GLU A 218 12.28 -4.00 16.90
CA GLU A 218 12.66 -2.66 16.43
C GLU A 218 11.54 -2.08 15.56
N ARG A 219 11.10 -0.89 15.97
CA ARG A 219 10.06 -0.08 15.35
C ARG A 219 10.35 0.20 13.87
N LYS A 220 9.34 0.02 13.01
CA LYS A 220 9.34 0.50 11.63
C LYS A 220 8.55 1.80 11.51
N GLY A 221 9.25 2.94 11.57
CA GLY A 221 8.72 4.23 11.10
C GLY A 221 8.07 5.12 12.15
N PHE A 222 7.83 6.38 11.76
CA PHE A 222 7.16 7.41 12.56
C PHE A 222 5.78 7.65 11.95
N LEU A 223 4.72 7.59 12.77
CA LEU A 223 3.40 8.05 12.36
C LEU A 223 3.36 9.59 12.39
N GLY A 224 2.64 10.19 11.44
CA GLY A 224 2.47 11.64 11.34
C GLY A 224 1.96 12.28 12.63
N ARG A 225 2.26 13.57 12.80
CA ARG A 225 1.80 14.38 13.95
C ARG A 225 0.53 15.17 13.57
N PRO A 226 -0.41 15.39 14.51
CA PRO A 226 -1.54 16.28 14.28
C PRO A 226 -1.09 17.69 13.86
N PRO A 227 -1.89 18.42 13.05
CA PRO A 227 -1.63 19.81 12.70
C PRO A 227 -1.39 20.70 13.92
N MET A 228 -0.48 21.67 13.79
CA MET A 228 -0.15 22.61 14.86
C MET A 228 -1.37 23.35 15.40
N VAL A 229 -2.36 23.68 14.56
CA VAL A 229 -3.59 24.34 15.01
C VAL A 229 -4.38 23.47 15.99
N LEU A 230 -4.38 22.14 15.82
CA LEU A 230 -5.01 21.21 16.77
C LEU A 230 -4.17 21.05 18.04
N LEU A 231 -2.84 21.05 17.93
CA LEU A 231 -1.94 20.96 19.09
C LEU A 231 -1.96 22.22 19.96
N ASN A 232 -2.09 23.40 19.36
CA ASN A 232 -2.27 24.67 20.08
C ASN A 232 -3.61 24.69 20.83
N ALA A 233 -4.67 24.20 20.19
CA ALA A 233 -5.97 24.02 20.84
C ALA A 233 -5.89 23.00 21.98
N LEU A 234 -5.14 21.91 21.81
CA LEU A 234 -4.90 20.89 22.83
C LEU A 234 -4.20 21.47 24.07
N ALA A 235 -3.15 22.28 23.89
CA ALA A 235 -2.48 22.94 25.00
C ALA A 235 -3.41 23.94 25.72
N SER A 236 -4.26 24.63 24.97
CA SER A 236 -5.20 25.62 25.51
C SER A 236 -6.32 24.97 26.33
N ILE A 237 -6.92 23.89 25.83
CA ILE A 237 -7.97 23.17 26.56
C ILE A 237 -7.42 22.49 27.82
N GLN A 238 -6.20 21.92 27.78
CA GLN A 238 -5.54 21.38 28.97
C GLN A 238 -5.33 22.44 30.04
N ALA A 239 -4.81 23.61 29.66
CA ALA A 239 -4.64 24.72 30.61
C ALA A 239 -5.97 25.23 31.19
N ASP A 240 -7.08 25.14 30.43
CA ASP A 240 -8.40 25.46 30.97
C ASP A 240 -8.92 24.36 31.90
N HIS A 241 -8.67 23.08 31.58
CA HIS A 241 -9.07 21.91 32.40
C HIS A 241 -8.32 21.83 33.73
N GLU A 242 -7.09 22.33 33.81
CA GLU A 242 -6.38 22.54 35.08
C GLU A 242 -7.05 23.60 35.98
N ARG A 243 -7.80 24.53 35.37
CA ARG A 243 -8.38 25.69 36.06
C ARG A 243 -9.89 25.56 36.28
N LYS A 244 -10.57 24.75 35.48
CA LYS A 244 -12.03 24.62 35.39
C LYS A 244 -12.41 23.21 34.98
N ASP A 245 -13.61 22.79 35.34
CA ASP A 245 -14.15 21.52 34.89
C ASP A 245 -14.37 21.47 33.37
N SER A 246 -14.25 20.26 32.82
CA SER A 246 -14.53 19.96 31.42
C SER A 246 -15.99 20.24 31.06
N LYS A 247 -16.25 20.67 29.83
CA LYS A 247 -17.62 20.88 29.32
C LYS A 247 -18.23 19.62 28.72
N VAL A 248 -17.48 18.53 28.65
CA VAL A 248 -17.96 17.22 28.15
C VAL A 248 -19.30 16.81 28.81
N PRO A 249 -19.46 16.82 30.15
CA PRO A 249 -20.73 16.46 30.79
C PRO A 249 -21.90 17.34 30.33
N CYS A 250 -21.68 18.65 30.22
CA CYS A 250 -22.68 19.60 29.74
C CYS A 250 -23.12 19.29 28.31
N PHE A 251 -22.17 19.04 27.40
CA PHE A 251 -22.51 18.71 26.01
C PHE A 251 -23.23 17.36 25.88
N ILE A 252 -22.89 16.36 26.71
CA ILE A 252 -23.64 15.10 26.76
C ILE A 252 -25.07 15.36 27.24
N GLN A 253 -25.25 16.16 28.29
CA GLN A 253 -26.58 16.52 28.79
C GLN A 253 -27.41 17.24 27.71
N GLU A 254 -26.86 18.28 27.08
CA GLU A 254 -27.49 19.02 25.98
C GLU A 254 -27.88 18.07 24.82
N MET A 255 -26.98 17.15 24.46
CA MET A 255 -27.23 16.15 23.42
C MET A 255 -28.42 15.26 23.78
N LEU A 256 -28.51 14.78 25.02
CA LEU A 256 -29.59 13.91 25.50
C LEU A 256 -30.92 14.65 25.60
N GLU A 257 -30.90 15.92 26.00
CA GLU A 257 -32.08 16.80 26.04
C GLU A 257 -32.60 17.10 24.62
N LYS A 258 -31.71 17.43 23.69
CA LYS A 258 -32.03 17.66 22.26
C LYS A 258 -32.51 16.39 21.57
N ASN A 259 -31.99 15.22 21.98
CA ASN A 259 -32.28 13.93 21.37
C ASN A 259 -32.79 12.89 22.41
N PRO A 260 -34.04 13.00 22.91
CA PRO A 260 -34.54 12.15 24.00
C PRO A 260 -34.51 10.65 23.71
N LYS A 261 -34.49 10.23 22.44
CA LYS A 261 -34.35 8.82 22.04
C LYS A 261 -32.99 8.24 22.45
N MET A 262 -31.94 9.05 22.47
CA MET A 262 -30.57 8.62 22.83
C MET A 262 -30.43 8.35 24.33
N ALA A 263 -31.29 8.96 25.16
CA ALA A 263 -31.34 8.73 26.61
C ALA A 263 -32.08 7.44 27.01
N ARG A 264 -32.93 6.89 26.13
CA ARG A 264 -33.77 5.72 26.44
C ARG A 264 -32.93 4.46 26.57
N ARG A 265 -33.07 3.77 27.71
CA ARG A 265 -32.46 2.46 27.97
C ARG A 265 -33.46 1.34 27.70
N SER A 266 -32.98 0.25 27.12
CA SER A 266 -33.71 -1.02 26.99
C SER A 266 -32.74 -2.20 27.19
N LYS A 267 -33.28 -3.42 27.33
CA LYS A 267 -32.45 -4.63 27.49
C LYS A 267 -31.45 -4.84 26.34
N GLN A 268 -31.78 -4.36 25.14
CA GLN A 268 -30.93 -4.47 23.94
C GLN A 268 -30.18 -3.18 23.61
N ASN A 269 -30.45 -2.07 24.30
CA ASN A 269 -29.85 -0.77 24.02
C ASN A 269 -29.53 -0.02 25.34
N PRO A 270 -28.26 0.04 25.75
CA PRO A 270 -27.84 0.74 26.98
C PRO A 270 -28.02 2.27 26.92
N GLY A 271 -28.28 2.84 25.74
CA GLY A 271 -28.39 4.28 25.54
C GLY A 271 -27.03 4.99 25.57
N TYR A 272 -27.04 6.32 25.43
CA TYR A 272 -25.85 7.18 25.41
C TYR A 272 -25.60 7.92 26.73
N ALA A 273 -26.29 7.55 27.80
CA ALA A 273 -26.09 8.11 29.15
C ALA A 273 -25.06 7.30 29.93
N TYR A 274 -24.54 7.84 31.03
CA TYR A 274 -23.58 7.16 31.91
C TYR A 274 -24.10 5.81 32.42
N GLN A 275 -23.28 4.77 32.38
CA GLN A 275 -23.71 3.39 32.60
C GLN A 275 -23.66 2.93 34.06
N GLY A 276 -23.26 3.79 35.01
CA GLY A 276 -23.21 3.47 36.43
C GLY A 276 -21.84 2.93 36.85
N PHE A 277 -21.41 3.29 38.07
CA PHE A 277 -20.10 2.94 38.63
C PHE A 277 -19.93 1.43 38.77
N GLU A 278 -20.99 0.74 39.16
CA GLU A 278 -21.02 -0.71 39.38
C GLU A 278 -20.78 -1.54 38.10
N ASN A 279 -20.82 -0.89 36.94
CA ASN A 279 -20.62 -1.52 35.65
C ASN A 279 -19.26 -1.21 35.03
N ASP A 280 -18.44 -0.42 35.71
CA ASP A 280 -17.04 -0.21 35.39
C ASP A 280 -16.16 -1.18 36.19
N ARG A 281 -15.94 -2.37 35.63
CA ARG A 281 -15.27 -3.49 36.31
C ARG A 281 -13.96 -3.81 35.61
N LEU A 282 -12.86 -3.73 36.34
CA LEU A 282 -11.51 -4.03 35.86
C LEU A 282 -11.02 -5.30 36.55
N PHE A 283 -10.58 -6.28 35.76
CA PHE A 283 -10.10 -7.57 36.28
C PHE A 283 -8.57 -7.68 36.15
N LYS A 284 -7.96 -8.52 36.98
CA LYS A 284 -6.54 -8.86 36.85
C LYS A 284 -6.28 -9.51 35.50
N ALA A 285 -5.10 -9.25 34.93
CA ALA A 285 -4.76 -9.73 33.58
C ALA A 285 -4.71 -11.26 33.42
N SER A 286 -4.56 -12.00 34.53
CA SER A 286 -4.54 -13.47 34.55
C SER A 286 -5.93 -14.11 34.56
N CYS A 287 -6.99 -13.31 34.65
CA CYS A 287 -8.34 -13.81 34.84
C CYS A 287 -9.09 -13.84 33.51
N ASP A 288 -9.68 -14.99 33.20
CA ASP A 288 -10.46 -15.16 31.99
C ASP A 288 -11.94 -14.90 32.25
N HIS A 289 -12.59 -14.27 31.28
CA HIS A 289 -14.02 -14.04 31.32
C HIS A 289 -14.80 -15.37 31.31
N VAL A 290 -15.77 -15.49 32.21
CA VAL A 290 -16.68 -16.63 32.26
C VAL A 290 -17.74 -16.48 31.15
N PRO A 291 -17.94 -17.49 30.28
CA PRO A 291 -18.84 -17.38 29.12
C PRO A 291 -20.22 -16.80 29.47
N GLY A 292 -20.53 -15.63 28.90
CA GLY A 292 -21.75 -14.89 29.18
C GLY A 292 -21.83 -13.55 28.41
N PRO A 293 -22.97 -12.86 28.43
CA PRO A 293 -23.14 -11.58 27.74
C PRO A 293 -22.50 -10.38 28.48
N ASP A 294 -22.17 -10.55 29.76
CA ASP A 294 -21.54 -9.56 30.62
C ASP A 294 -20.70 -10.23 31.72
N CYS A 295 -20.18 -9.43 32.66
CA CYS A 295 -19.31 -9.91 33.74
C CYS A 295 -20.06 -10.38 34.99
N GLN A 296 -21.40 -10.51 34.98
CA GLN A 296 -22.15 -10.88 36.19
C GLN A 296 -21.78 -12.26 36.75
N GLY A 297 -21.31 -13.18 35.90
CA GLY A 297 -20.83 -14.50 36.29
C GLY A 297 -19.33 -14.58 36.61
N CYS A 298 -18.58 -13.47 36.50
CA CYS A 298 -17.15 -13.43 36.78
C CYS A 298 -16.90 -13.25 38.28
N ASP A 299 -15.84 -13.89 38.79
CA ASP A 299 -15.49 -13.85 40.21
C ASP A 299 -15.09 -12.44 40.64
N THR A 300 -15.78 -11.91 41.65
CA THR A 300 -15.50 -10.60 42.23
C THR A 300 -14.16 -10.54 42.99
N ALA A 301 -13.59 -11.70 43.39
CA ALA A 301 -12.30 -11.75 44.07
C ALA A 301 -11.11 -11.34 43.18
N ASP A 302 -11.31 -11.41 41.86
CA ASP A 302 -10.31 -11.07 40.85
C ASP A 302 -10.47 -9.67 40.27
N GLU A 303 -11.48 -8.94 40.74
CA GLU A 303 -11.68 -7.53 40.41
C GLU A 303 -10.65 -6.66 41.13
N VAL A 304 -9.97 -5.79 40.36
CA VAL A 304 -8.98 -4.85 40.88
C VAL A 304 -9.70 -3.81 41.72
N GLN A 305 -9.31 -3.69 42.99
CA GLN A 305 -9.86 -2.69 43.89
C GLN A 305 -9.34 -1.31 43.48
N ARG A 306 -10.27 -0.36 43.31
CA ARG A 306 -9.99 1.01 42.89
C ARG A 306 -10.78 1.96 43.78
N ASP A 307 -10.20 3.13 44.08
CA ASP A 307 -10.87 4.14 44.88
C ASP A 307 -12.16 4.64 44.21
N SER A 308 -13.14 5.07 44.98
CA SER A 308 -14.32 5.71 44.39
C SER A 308 -13.92 7.07 43.83
N ARG A 309 -14.38 7.41 42.63
CA ARG A 309 -14.31 8.79 42.13
C ARG A 309 -15.34 9.65 42.86
N ASP A 310 -15.00 10.91 43.06
CA ASP A 310 -15.89 11.89 43.71
C ASP A 310 -17.06 12.30 42.81
N ILE A 311 -16.88 12.23 41.48
CA ILE A 311 -17.86 12.59 40.46
C ILE A 311 -17.96 11.53 39.36
N THR A 312 -19.08 11.54 38.63
CA THR A 312 -19.35 10.60 37.52
C THR A 312 -18.88 11.11 36.16
N ASP A 313 -18.22 12.26 36.13
CA ASP A 313 -17.79 12.90 34.90
C ASP A 313 -16.62 12.12 34.27
N PRO A 314 -16.56 12.03 32.93
CA PRO A 314 -15.48 11.36 32.24
C PRO A 314 -14.19 12.16 32.39
N ASN A 315 -13.12 11.49 32.80
CA ASN A 315 -11.78 12.08 32.83
C ASN A 315 -11.19 12.08 31.41
N ILE A 316 -10.32 13.06 31.14
CA ILE A 316 -9.63 13.18 29.86
C ILE A 316 -8.16 12.86 30.08
N HIS A 317 -7.67 11.87 29.33
CA HIS A 317 -6.30 11.37 29.43
C HIS A 317 -5.54 11.66 28.15
N TYR A 318 -4.31 12.12 28.28
CA TYR A 318 -3.47 12.53 27.16
C TYR A 318 -2.25 11.62 27.07
N GLY A 319 -2.08 10.94 25.93
CA GLY A 319 -0.96 10.01 25.78
C GLY A 319 -0.93 9.31 24.44
N THR A 320 -0.04 8.34 24.31
CA THR A 320 0.12 7.57 23.07
C THR A 320 -0.98 6.53 22.94
N ILE A 321 -1.61 6.48 21.76
CA ILE A 321 -2.62 5.47 21.41
C ILE A 321 -1.95 4.38 20.56
N ALA A 322 -2.05 3.12 20.98
CA ALA A 322 -1.62 1.95 20.22
C ALA A 322 -2.68 1.61 19.15
N SER A 323 -2.24 1.50 17.91
CA SER A 323 -3.10 1.31 16.75
C SER A 323 -2.68 0.12 15.91
N GLY A 324 -3.64 -0.68 15.43
CA GLY A 324 -3.35 -1.79 14.53
C GLY A 324 -4.60 -2.52 14.07
N ASN A 325 -4.45 -3.34 13.01
CA ASN A 325 -5.56 -4.03 12.37
C ASN A 325 -6.03 -5.30 13.13
N THR A 326 -5.35 -5.67 14.22
CA THR A 326 -5.65 -6.88 15.00
C THR A 326 -6.33 -6.53 16.31
N LEU A 327 -7.61 -6.88 16.47
CA LEU A 327 -8.35 -6.63 17.71
C LEU A 327 -7.74 -7.37 18.90
N VAL A 328 -7.31 -6.62 19.92
CA VAL A 328 -6.79 -7.16 21.18
C VAL A 328 -7.96 -7.46 22.14
N LYS A 329 -8.14 -8.73 22.50
CA LYS A 329 -9.21 -9.24 23.37
C LYS A 329 -8.69 -10.04 24.56
N ASP A 330 -7.40 -9.96 24.84
CA ASP A 330 -6.74 -10.77 25.85
C ASP A 330 -5.73 -9.90 26.58
N ALA A 331 -5.85 -9.84 27.91
CA ALA A 331 -5.03 -8.97 28.74
C ALA A 331 -3.54 -9.37 28.72
N THR A 332 -3.23 -10.66 28.53
CA THR A 332 -1.85 -11.15 28.40
C THR A 332 -1.24 -10.72 27.07
N VAL A 333 -2.00 -10.81 25.97
CA VAL A 333 -1.60 -10.31 24.65
C VAL A 333 -1.42 -8.79 24.70
N ARG A 334 -2.37 -8.07 25.30
CA ARG A 334 -2.31 -6.62 25.52
C ARG A 334 -1.01 -6.21 26.22
N ASN A 335 -0.72 -6.84 27.37
CA ASN A 335 0.47 -6.53 28.16
C ASN A 335 1.77 -6.85 27.40
N ARG A 336 1.79 -7.94 26.63
CA ARG A 336 2.94 -8.28 25.77
C ARG A 336 3.16 -7.24 24.68
N VAL A 337 2.10 -6.81 24.00
CA VAL A 337 2.19 -5.77 22.96
C VAL A 337 2.71 -4.46 23.55
N ILE A 338 2.23 -4.04 24.73
CA ILE A 338 2.72 -2.85 25.42
C ILE A 338 4.23 -2.99 25.73
N ALA A 339 4.64 -4.12 26.28
CA ALA A 339 6.06 -4.38 26.60
C ALA A 339 6.95 -4.34 25.35
N ASP A 340 6.48 -4.91 24.24
CA ASP A 340 7.23 -4.95 22.97
C ASP A 340 7.36 -3.57 22.30
N LEU A 341 6.39 -2.67 22.51
CA LEU A 341 6.40 -1.33 21.92
C LEU A 341 7.44 -0.41 22.56
N SER A 342 7.87 -0.67 23.81
CA SER A 342 8.75 0.22 24.59
C SER A 342 8.23 1.67 24.67
N GLU A 343 6.92 1.85 24.51
CA GLU A 343 6.21 3.14 24.55
C GLU A 343 5.10 3.05 25.58
N ASP A 344 4.86 4.17 26.24
CA ASP A 344 3.87 4.28 27.31
C ASP A 344 2.47 4.54 26.70
N CYS A 345 1.91 3.47 26.11
CA CYS A 345 0.60 3.50 25.47
C CYS A 345 -0.51 3.43 26.51
N ILE A 346 -1.57 4.21 26.32
CA ILE A 346 -2.70 4.30 27.27
C ILE A 346 -4.05 3.84 26.70
N CYS A 347 -4.11 3.57 25.40
CA CYS A 347 -5.33 3.11 24.72
C CYS A 347 -4.98 2.24 23.50
N PHE A 348 -5.83 1.25 23.21
CA PHE A 348 -5.85 0.48 21.97
C PHE A 348 -7.01 0.91 21.06
N GLU A 349 -6.75 1.09 19.79
CA GLU A 349 -7.76 1.28 18.74
C GLU A 349 -7.31 0.66 17.41
N MET A 350 -8.16 0.65 16.38
CA MET A 350 -7.95 -0.18 15.19
C MET A 350 -7.87 0.58 13.85
N GLU A 351 -7.93 1.91 13.84
CA GLU A 351 -8.09 2.67 12.60
C GLU A 351 -7.03 3.76 12.35
N ALA A 352 -6.34 4.26 13.40
CA ALA A 352 -5.50 5.45 13.23
C ALA A 352 -4.15 5.20 12.52
N ALA A 353 -3.52 4.04 12.68
CA ALA A 353 -2.18 3.75 12.18
C ALA A 353 -2.05 4.00 10.68
N ASP A 354 -3.00 3.49 9.91
CA ASP A 354 -3.02 3.63 8.45
C ASP A 354 -3.38 5.05 8.02
N MET A 355 -4.01 5.83 8.89
CA MET A 355 -4.53 7.16 8.58
C MET A 355 -3.56 8.30 8.96
N MET A 356 -2.80 8.17 10.05
CA MET A 356 -1.94 9.25 10.57
C MET A 356 -0.84 9.72 9.61
N ASN A 357 -0.42 8.85 8.66
CA ASN A 357 0.53 9.21 7.61
C ASN A 357 -0.12 9.81 6.35
N HIS A 358 -1.44 9.68 6.23
CA HIS A 358 -2.20 10.03 5.02
C HIS A 358 -3.26 11.11 5.26
N PHE A 359 -3.49 11.51 6.51
CA PHE A 359 -4.51 12.50 6.83
C PHE A 359 -4.12 13.30 8.08
N PRO A 360 -4.01 14.64 7.97
CA PRO A 360 -3.64 15.49 9.09
C PRO A 360 -4.78 15.56 10.12
N CYS A 361 -4.72 14.71 11.15
CA CYS A 361 -5.79 14.61 12.14
C CYS A 361 -5.30 14.40 13.58
N LEU A 362 -6.21 14.65 14.53
CA LEU A 362 -6.07 14.27 15.93
C LEU A 362 -7.00 13.09 16.24
N VAL A 363 -6.51 12.12 17.03
CA VAL A 363 -7.27 10.92 17.42
C VAL A 363 -7.87 11.09 18.82
N ILE A 364 -9.16 10.83 18.94
CA ILE A 364 -9.96 10.96 20.17
C ILE A 364 -10.75 9.67 20.36
N ARG A 365 -10.54 8.98 21.48
CA ARG A 365 -11.16 7.68 21.78
C ARG A 365 -11.90 7.71 23.10
N GLY A 366 -13.19 7.38 23.07
CA GLY A 366 -13.94 7.09 24.28
C GLY A 366 -13.69 5.66 24.71
N ILE A 367 -13.46 5.42 25.99
CA ILE A 367 -13.07 4.12 26.49
C ILE A 367 -14.31 3.22 26.67
N CYS A 368 -14.39 2.13 25.90
CA CYS A 368 -15.53 1.21 25.92
C CYS A 368 -15.24 -0.18 26.48
N ASP A 369 -13.96 -0.55 26.58
CA ASP A 369 -13.47 -1.79 27.19
C ASP A 369 -12.02 -1.61 27.66
N TYR A 370 -11.39 -2.65 28.20
CA TYR A 370 -10.00 -2.64 28.67
C TYR A 370 -9.03 -3.44 27.76
N ALA A 371 -9.41 -3.70 26.51
CA ALA A 371 -8.67 -4.56 25.59
C ALA A 371 -8.35 -5.96 26.18
N ASP A 372 -9.33 -6.54 26.87
CA ASP A 372 -9.23 -7.84 27.55
C ASP A 372 -10.42 -8.75 27.19
N SER A 373 -10.47 -9.91 27.85
CA SER A 373 -11.50 -10.93 27.61
C SER A 373 -12.88 -10.53 28.18
N HIS A 374 -12.96 -9.50 29.01
CA HIS A 374 -14.18 -9.03 29.69
C HIS A 374 -14.96 -7.98 28.87
N LYS A 375 -14.48 -7.67 27.65
CA LYS A 375 -15.12 -6.76 26.70
C LYS A 375 -16.61 -7.07 26.49
N ASN A 376 -17.44 -6.04 26.59
CA ASN A 376 -18.88 -6.11 26.29
C ASN A 376 -19.39 -4.82 25.63
N ASN A 377 -20.64 -4.85 25.14
CA ASN A 377 -21.20 -3.74 24.35
C ASN A 377 -21.91 -2.65 25.18
N ARG A 378 -21.87 -2.72 26.51
CA ARG A 378 -22.64 -1.80 27.39
C ARG A 378 -22.16 -0.36 27.26
N TRP A 379 -20.85 -0.16 27.25
CA TRP A 379 -20.23 1.17 27.31
C TRP A 379 -20.05 1.85 25.96
N GLN A 380 -20.12 1.12 24.84
CA GLN A 380 -19.78 1.65 23.51
C GLN A 380 -20.53 2.93 23.14
N ARG A 381 -21.82 3.04 23.46
CA ARG A 381 -22.62 4.24 23.15
C ARG A 381 -22.25 5.42 24.02
N TYR A 382 -22.10 5.22 25.33
CA TYR A 382 -21.66 6.29 26.22
C TYR A 382 -20.25 6.77 25.87
N ALA A 383 -19.33 5.84 25.63
CA ALA A 383 -17.97 6.13 25.16
C ALA A 383 -17.98 6.91 23.83
N SER A 384 -18.84 6.55 22.89
CA SER A 384 -19.02 7.31 21.65
C SER A 384 -19.48 8.76 21.92
N ALA A 385 -20.40 8.94 22.88
CA ALA A 385 -20.88 10.27 23.27
C ALA A 385 -19.81 11.11 23.97
N THR A 386 -19.00 10.52 24.85
CA THR A 386 -17.95 11.24 25.59
C THR A 386 -16.82 11.68 24.66
N ALA A 387 -16.40 10.81 23.73
CA ALA A 387 -15.45 11.15 22.67
C ALA A 387 -15.97 12.28 21.76
N ALA A 388 -17.25 12.21 21.35
CA ALA A 388 -17.86 13.22 20.50
C ALA A 388 -18.05 14.56 21.23
N ALA A 389 -18.43 14.54 22.49
CA ALA A 389 -18.52 15.73 23.33
C ALA A 389 -17.16 16.41 23.49
N TYR A 390 -16.09 15.64 23.69
CA TYR A 390 -14.74 16.19 23.76
C TYR A 390 -14.30 16.79 22.42
N ALA A 391 -14.59 16.13 21.30
CA ALA A 391 -14.32 16.68 19.97
C ALA A 391 -15.04 18.01 19.74
N LYS A 392 -16.30 18.13 20.17
CA LYS A 392 -17.05 19.40 20.17
C LYS A 392 -16.39 20.47 21.03
N GLU A 393 -15.96 20.12 22.24
CA GLU A 393 -15.26 21.04 23.13
C GLU A 393 -13.96 21.55 22.52
N LEU A 394 -13.13 20.64 22.00
CA LEU A 394 -11.86 20.94 21.36
C LEU A 394 -12.02 21.93 20.21
N LEU A 395 -13.02 21.74 19.34
CA LEU A 395 -13.28 22.67 18.23
C LEU A 395 -13.61 24.10 18.71
N GLY A 396 -14.09 24.27 19.93
CA GLY A 396 -14.27 25.60 20.56
C GLY A 396 -12.96 26.31 20.91
N TYR A 397 -11.84 25.58 20.99
CA TYR A 397 -10.50 26.13 21.21
C TYR A 397 -9.70 26.26 19.91
N VAL A 398 -10.21 25.74 18.79
CA VAL A 398 -9.56 25.83 17.47
C VAL A 398 -9.98 27.13 16.80
N PRO A 399 -9.07 28.08 16.50
CA PRO A 399 -9.45 29.33 15.83
C PRO A 399 -9.76 29.08 14.35
N ALA A 400 -10.96 29.47 13.89
CA ALA A 400 -11.37 29.27 12.50
C ALA A 400 -10.44 29.95 11.47
N ALA A 401 -9.86 31.10 11.82
CA ALA A 401 -8.88 31.80 10.99
C ALA A 401 -7.61 30.96 10.77
N GLU A 402 -7.06 30.38 11.83
CA GLU A 402 -5.84 29.54 11.75
C GLU A 402 -6.10 28.23 10.99
N VAL A 403 -7.31 27.68 11.07
CA VAL A 403 -7.70 26.54 10.23
C VAL A 403 -7.62 26.92 8.76
N GLN A 404 -8.11 28.11 8.36
CA GLN A 404 -8.04 28.55 6.96
C GLN A 404 -6.62 28.84 6.47
N GLU A 405 -5.71 29.22 7.36
CA GLU A 405 -4.28 29.41 7.06
C GLU A 405 -3.51 28.08 6.96
N THR A 406 -4.02 27.03 7.60
CA THR A 406 -3.43 25.68 7.54
C THR A 406 -3.51 25.14 6.10
N LYS A 407 -2.44 24.52 5.60
CA LYS A 407 -2.44 23.91 4.25
C LYS A 407 -3.57 22.91 4.10
N ARG A 408 -4.10 22.77 2.87
CA ARG A 408 -5.13 21.75 2.60
C ARG A 408 -4.52 20.37 2.81
N ALA A 409 -5.30 19.44 3.32
CA ALA A 409 -4.83 18.09 3.63
C ALA A 409 -4.26 17.38 2.38
N ILE A 410 -4.90 17.59 1.22
CA ILE A 410 -4.41 17.08 -0.07
C ILE A 410 -3.05 17.66 -0.47
N GLU A 411 -2.76 18.92 -0.13
CA GLU A 411 -1.45 19.55 -0.40
C GLU A 411 -0.37 19.00 0.51
N VAL A 412 -0.69 18.76 1.79
CA VAL A 412 0.23 18.13 2.73
C VAL A 412 0.61 16.73 2.26
N LEU A 413 -0.36 15.95 1.79
CA LEU A 413 -0.14 14.62 1.20
C LEU A 413 0.79 14.67 -0.01
N LEU A 414 0.50 15.55 -0.97
CA LEU A 414 1.33 15.70 -2.17
C LEU A 414 2.76 16.15 -1.82
N LEU A 415 2.93 17.02 -0.83
CA LEU A 415 4.24 17.46 -0.36
C LEU A 415 5.03 16.33 0.31
N VAL A 416 4.39 15.50 1.14
CA VAL A 416 5.03 14.35 1.76
C VAL A 416 5.44 13.33 0.70
N GLN A 417 4.58 13.06 -0.29
CA GLN A 417 4.93 12.18 -1.41
C GLN A 417 6.12 12.73 -2.21
N GLN A 418 6.12 14.03 -2.54
CA GLN A 418 7.25 14.67 -3.21
C GLN A 418 8.53 14.66 -2.38
N GLN A 419 8.43 14.83 -1.05
CA GLN A 419 9.57 14.73 -0.15
C GLN A 419 10.10 13.30 -0.07
N ILE A 420 9.24 12.28 -0.05
CA ILE A 420 9.64 10.88 -0.12
C ILE A 420 10.34 10.60 -1.45
N ASP A 421 9.78 11.04 -2.58
CA ASP A 421 10.38 10.88 -3.91
C ASP A 421 11.74 11.60 -3.98
N CYS A 422 11.84 12.81 -3.43
CA CYS A 422 13.08 13.57 -3.33
C CYS A 422 14.08 12.92 -2.38
N MET A 423 13.64 12.34 -1.25
CA MET A 423 14.48 11.59 -0.34
C MET A 423 14.96 10.28 -0.97
N GLN A 424 14.13 9.59 -1.75
CA GLN A 424 14.55 8.41 -2.51
C GLN A 424 15.60 8.79 -3.54
N GLN A 425 15.40 9.88 -4.29
CA GLN A 425 16.40 10.43 -5.22
C GLN A 425 17.70 10.85 -4.50
N LYS A 426 17.60 11.53 -3.36
CA LYS A 426 18.76 11.91 -2.54
C LYS A 426 19.46 10.71 -1.92
N THR A 427 18.73 9.69 -1.48
CA THR A 427 19.28 8.45 -0.92
C THR A 427 20.06 7.70 -2.00
N VAL A 428 19.54 7.63 -3.22
CA VAL A 428 20.26 7.10 -4.39
C VAL A 428 21.50 7.96 -4.70
N ALA A 429 21.40 9.29 -4.58
CA ALA A 429 22.50 10.23 -4.81
C ALA A 429 23.54 10.30 -3.68
N THR A 430 23.22 9.97 -2.42
CA THR A 430 24.17 9.86 -1.30
C THR A 430 24.76 8.46 -1.17
N LYS A 431 24.06 7.41 -1.66
CA LYS A 431 24.63 6.06 -1.75
C LYS A 431 25.77 5.99 -2.77
N ALA A 432 25.72 6.82 -3.81
CA ALA A 432 26.81 6.93 -4.78
C ALA A 432 28.14 7.45 -4.18
N PRO A 433 28.19 8.52 -3.34
CA PRO A 433 29.40 8.97 -2.67
C PRO A 433 29.94 8.05 -1.57
N THR A 434 29.10 7.43 -0.73
CA THR A 434 29.60 6.57 0.36
C THR A 434 30.18 5.25 -0.13
N ASP A 435 29.70 4.74 -1.28
CA ASP A 435 30.34 3.61 -1.97
C ASP A 435 31.64 4.06 -2.70
N SER A 436 31.79 5.36 -3.03
CA SER A 436 32.93 5.90 -3.78
C SER A 436 34.18 6.26 -2.96
N ILE A 437 34.09 6.42 -1.64
CA ILE A 437 35.26 6.76 -0.80
C ILE A 437 36.21 5.56 -0.62
N GLY A 438 35.76 4.35 -0.96
CA GLY A 438 36.57 3.14 -0.90
C GLY A 438 37.33 2.75 -2.19
N SER A 439 36.93 3.22 -3.39
CA SER A 439 37.44 2.59 -4.64
C SER A 439 37.67 3.45 -5.89
N ASP A 440 37.36 4.74 -5.90
CA ASP A 440 36.93 5.33 -7.18
C ASP A 440 37.93 6.11 -8.03
N LEU A 441 39.20 6.30 -7.64
CA LEU A 441 40.14 6.96 -8.59
C LEU A 441 40.84 5.99 -9.56
N HIS A 442 41.07 4.73 -9.16
CA HIS A 442 41.79 3.76 -10.00
C HIS A 442 40.83 2.89 -10.83
N THR A 443 39.73 2.48 -10.21
CA THR A 443 38.73 1.59 -10.84
C THR A 443 37.94 2.29 -11.93
N ASP A 444 37.64 3.58 -11.79
CA ASP A 444 36.90 4.33 -12.80
C ASP A 444 37.75 4.70 -14.02
N ASN A 445 39.04 4.94 -13.82
CA ASN A 445 39.97 5.11 -14.95
C ASN A 445 40.14 3.81 -15.74
N ILE A 446 40.13 2.65 -15.06
CA ILE A 446 40.18 1.33 -15.71
C ILE A 446 38.85 1.00 -16.38
N LYS A 447 37.70 1.26 -15.75
CA LYS A 447 36.37 1.05 -16.38
C LYS A 447 36.17 1.96 -17.59
N ARG A 448 36.58 3.23 -17.52
CA ARG A 448 36.50 4.17 -18.65
C ARG A 448 37.45 3.80 -19.79
N TRP A 449 38.56 3.12 -19.49
CA TRP A 449 39.47 2.54 -20.48
C TRP A 449 38.95 1.21 -21.07
N LEU A 450 38.24 0.39 -20.29
CA LEU A 450 37.69 -0.91 -20.68
C LEU A 450 36.29 -0.82 -21.32
N CYS A 451 35.54 0.27 -21.12
CA CYS A 451 34.25 0.47 -21.75
C CYS A 451 34.46 0.91 -23.21
N PRO A 452 33.90 0.19 -24.21
CA PRO A 452 33.87 0.70 -25.57
C PRO A 452 33.09 2.02 -25.62
N PRO A 453 33.44 2.96 -26.52
CA PRO A 453 32.66 4.19 -26.70
C PRO A 453 31.20 3.81 -26.97
N ASP A 454 30.28 4.54 -26.33
CA ASP A 454 28.85 4.28 -26.41
C ASP A 454 28.40 4.11 -27.88
N PRO A 455 27.88 2.92 -28.27
CA PRO A 455 27.45 2.66 -29.64
C PRO A 455 26.39 3.64 -30.13
N SER A 456 25.62 4.25 -29.22
CA SER A 456 24.63 5.27 -29.57
C SER A 456 25.31 6.56 -30.05
N THR A 457 26.47 6.91 -29.50
CA THR A 457 27.25 8.09 -29.90
C THR A 457 27.82 7.89 -31.32
N ASN A 458 28.38 6.71 -31.61
CA ASN A 458 28.86 6.36 -32.95
C ASN A 458 27.72 6.14 -33.96
N ALA A 459 26.59 5.58 -33.55
CA ALA A 459 25.42 5.40 -34.42
C ALA A 459 24.71 6.73 -34.74
N ASN A 460 24.61 7.65 -33.78
CA ASN A 460 24.04 8.99 -34.00
C ASN A 460 24.99 9.86 -34.84
N HIS A 461 26.30 9.72 -34.67
CA HIS A 461 27.31 10.34 -35.52
C HIS A 461 27.29 9.77 -36.95
N ALA A 462 27.19 8.44 -37.11
CA ALA A 462 27.04 7.80 -38.41
C ALA A 462 25.71 8.17 -39.11
N ARG A 463 24.62 8.36 -38.35
CA ARG A 463 23.34 8.84 -38.86
C ARG A 463 23.36 10.29 -39.33
N THR A 464 24.21 11.14 -38.73
CA THR A 464 24.39 12.54 -39.14
C THR A 464 25.35 12.69 -40.32
N LEU A 465 26.23 11.71 -40.55
CA LEU A 465 27.19 11.68 -41.67
C LEU A 465 26.71 10.90 -42.90
N ARG A 466 25.58 10.18 -42.84
CA ARG A 466 25.07 9.42 -44.00
C ARG A 466 24.44 10.34 -45.04
N HIS A 467 24.56 9.99 -46.32
CA HIS A 467 23.70 10.54 -47.37
C HIS A 467 22.27 9.95 -47.23
N GLU A 468 21.24 10.79 -47.35
CA GLU A 468 19.84 10.34 -47.39
C GLU A 468 19.62 9.39 -48.59
N GLY A 469 19.06 8.20 -48.33
CA GLY A 469 18.74 7.18 -49.34
C GLY A 469 19.58 5.89 -49.29
N THR A 470 20.66 5.83 -48.51
CA THR A 470 21.68 4.76 -48.63
C THR A 470 21.33 3.39 -48.00
N MET A 471 20.18 3.21 -47.34
CA MET A 471 19.97 2.07 -46.42
C MET A 471 18.83 1.09 -46.80
N SER A 472 18.31 1.19 -48.01
CA SER A 472 17.45 0.13 -48.58
C SER A 472 17.46 0.25 -50.11
N SER A 473 18.43 -0.40 -50.75
CA SER A 473 18.47 -0.51 -52.23
C SER A 473 18.53 -1.99 -52.63
N PRO A 474 17.71 -2.44 -53.60
CA PRO A 474 17.80 -3.77 -54.21
C PRO A 474 19.20 -4.12 -54.76
N GLU A 475 20.04 -3.11 -54.96
CA GLU A 475 21.40 -3.24 -55.51
C GLU A 475 22.40 -3.88 -54.53
N LEU A 476 22.10 -3.94 -53.23
CA LEU A 476 22.98 -4.54 -52.20
C LEU A 476 22.97 -6.09 -52.17
N GLY A 477 22.35 -6.76 -53.15
CA GLY A 477 22.32 -8.23 -53.24
C GLY A 477 23.68 -8.92 -53.39
N HIS A 478 24.75 -8.17 -53.62
CA HIS A 478 26.13 -8.66 -53.71
C HIS A 478 26.90 -8.57 -52.39
N VAL A 479 26.33 -7.95 -51.35
CA VAL A 479 26.97 -7.81 -50.03
C VAL A 479 26.42 -8.89 -49.10
N GLN A 480 27.30 -9.77 -48.62
CA GLN A 480 26.97 -10.79 -47.63
C GLN A 480 27.54 -10.40 -46.26
N LEU A 481 26.69 -10.36 -45.24
CA LEU A 481 27.10 -10.11 -43.87
C LEU A 481 27.28 -11.46 -43.15
N LEU A 482 28.52 -11.72 -42.75
CA LEU A 482 28.89 -12.84 -41.88
C LEU A 482 29.05 -12.30 -40.46
N TYR A 483 28.31 -12.82 -39.49
CA TYR A 483 28.44 -12.43 -38.08
C TYR A 483 28.64 -13.64 -37.17
N THR A 484 29.48 -13.47 -36.15
CA THR A 484 30.03 -14.55 -35.30
C THR A 484 29.50 -14.54 -33.86
N SER A 485 28.70 -13.54 -33.46
CA SER A 485 28.28 -13.32 -32.07
C SER A 485 26.81 -13.68 -31.82
N ARG A 486 26.48 -13.91 -30.52
CA ARG A 486 25.10 -14.16 -30.07
C ARG A 486 24.13 -13.14 -30.68
N PRO A 487 23.01 -13.59 -31.26
CA PRO A 487 22.07 -12.66 -31.87
C PRO A 487 21.34 -11.89 -30.77
N GLU A 488 21.84 -10.71 -30.43
CA GLU A 488 21.11 -9.79 -29.57
C GLU A 488 19.83 -9.33 -30.26
N THR A 489 18.75 -9.20 -29.51
CA THR A 489 17.42 -8.87 -30.03
C THR A 489 17.40 -7.53 -30.78
N GLY A 490 18.22 -6.56 -30.38
CA GLY A 490 18.40 -5.32 -31.13
C GLY A 490 19.05 -5.55 -32.51
N PHE A 491 20.07 -6.40 -32.57
CA PHE A 491 20.77 -6.73 -33.81
C PHE A 491 19.87 -7.47 -34.80
N LEU A 492 19.14 -8.49 -34.34
CA LEU A 492 18.18 -9.24 -35.17
C LEU A 492 16.98 -8.41 -35.63
N ARG A 493 16.58 -7.40 -34.86
CA ARG A 493 15.49 -6.51 -35.21
C ARG A 493 15.94 -5.46 -36.22
N ASP A 494 17.14 -4.91 -36.05
CA ASP A 494 17.52 -3.68 -36.73
C ASP A 494 18.38 -3.92 -37.98
N ILE A 495 19.17 -5.00 -38.05
CA ILE A 495 20.09 -5.27 -39.19
C ILE A 495 19.40 -5.99 -40.37
N PRO A 496 18.64 -7.09 -40.18
CA PRO A 496 18.02 -7.80 -41.30
C PRO A 496 17.08 -6.96 -42.17
N PRO A 497 16.33 -5.97 -41.66
CA PRO A 497 15.56 -5.04 -42.48
C PRO A 497 16.41 -4.10 -43.34
N LEU A 498 17.66 -3.84 -42.95
CA LEU A 498 18.55 -2.90 -43.66
C LEU A 498 19.26 -3.53 -44.87
N ILE A 499 19.66 -4.80 -44.76
CA ILE A 499 20.50 -5.46 -45.78
C ILE A 499 19.84 -6.68 -46.44
N GLY A 500 18.65 -7.08 -45.99
CA GLY A 500 17.93 -8.26 -46.48
C GLY A 500 18.35 -9.54 -45.75
N LYS A 501 17.36 -10.31 -45.28
CA LYS A 501 17.56 -11.56 -44.52
C LYS A 501 18.40 -12.59 -45.29
N GLN A 502 18.23 -12.65 -46.61
CA GLN A 502 18.94 -13.54 -47.52
C GLN A 502 20.46 -13.26 -47.61
N ASN A 503 20.89 -12.06 -47.20
CA ASN A 503 22.28 -11.63 -47.21
C ASN A 503 22.97 -11.84 -45.84
N CYS A 504 22.25 -12.37 -44.85
CA CYS A 504 22.77 -12.65 -43.51
C CYS A 504 23.13 -14.13 -43.40
N LEU A 505 24.42 -14.47 -43.41
CA LEU A 505 24.89 -15.85 -43.27
C LEU A 505 25.26 -16.11 -41.81
N SER A 506 24.53 -17.02 -41.17
CA SER A 506 24.87 -17.51 -39.83
C SER A 506 25.95 -18.57 -39.95
N LEU A 507 27.02 -18.43 -39.16
CA LEU A 507 28.00 -19.49 -38.99
C LEU A 507 27.41 -20.65 -38.20
N ASP A 508 27.78 -21.88 -38.55
CA ASP A 508 27.42 -23.07 -37.79
C ASP A 508 28.11 -23.03 -36.43
N THR A 509 27.33 -22.74 -35.39
CA THR A 509 27.79 -22.66 -34.01
C THR A 509 28.46 -23.96 -33.55
N GLN A 510 28.06 -25.12 -34.07
CA GLN A 510 28.70 -26.39 -33.72
C GLN A 510 30.10 -26.52 -34.33
N ALA A 511 30.25 -26.15 -35.60
CA ALA A 511 31.55 -26.12 -36.27
C ALA A 511 32.52 -25.13 -35.61
N VAL A 512 32.05 -23.92 -35.29
CA VAL A 512 32.86 -22.89 -34.61
C VAL A 512 33.31 -23.35 -33.22
N ASN A 513 32.42 -23.97 -32.44
CA ASN A 513 32.76 -24.52 -31.13
C ASN A 513 33.75 -25.69 -31.22
N SER A 514 33.67 -26.51 -32.28
CA SER A 514 34.62 -27.60 -32.54
C SER A 514 36.02 -27.08 -32.87
N ASP A 515 36.11 -26.01 -33.66
CA ASP A 515 37.39 -25.36 -33.99
C ASP A 515 38.02 -24.71 -32.76
N ILE A 516 37.24 -23.99 -31.95
CA ILE A 516 37.71 -23.41 -30.69
C ILE A 516 38.23 -24.51 -29.75
N ARG A 517 37.52 -25.63 -29.63
CA ARG A 517 37.96 -26.78 -28.82
C ARG A 517 39.29 -27.35 -29.30
N SER A 518 39.47 -27.47 -30.61
CA SER A 518 40.71 -27.95 -31.23
C SER A 518 41.87 -26.98 -30.99
N TRP A 519 41.61 -25.69 -31.13
CA TRP A 519 42.60 -24.63 -30.86
C TRP A 519 43.03 -24.58 -29.39
N VAL A 520 42.10 -24.58 -28.44
CA VAL A 520 42.42 -24.60 -26.99
C VAL A 520 43.21 -25.87 -26.62
N THR A 521 42.84 -27.02 -27.19
CA THR A 521 43.54 -28.29 -26.97
C THR A 521 44.99 -28.21 -27.48
N ALA A 522 45.21 -27.61 -28.66
CA ALA A 522 46.54 -27.38 -29.22
C ALA A 522 47.35 -26.39 -28.36
N GLN A 523 46.76 -25.29 -27.89
CA GLN A 523 47.45 -24.31 -27.05
C GLN A 523 47.93 -24.92 -25.73
N LEU A 524 47.09 -25.69 -25.03
CA LEU A 524 47.45 -26.34 -23.77
C LEU A 524 48.55 -27.40 -23.92
N SER A 525 48.69 -27.98 -25.11
CA SER A 525 49.69 -29.02 -25.38
C SER A 525 50.96 -28.49 -26.05
N GLN A 526 50.93 -27.29 -26.65
CA GLN A 526 52.05 -26.76 -27.43
C GLN A 526 52.72 -25.51 -26.83
N ARG A 527 52.00 -24.64 -26.10
CA ARG A 527 52.58 -23.43 -25.49
C ARG A 527 53.57 -23.77 -24.38
N GLN A 528 54.72 -23.13 -24.44
CA GLN A 528 55.84 -23.32 -23.51
C GLN A 528 55.43 -23.01 -22.05
N ASP A 529 54.61 -21.97 -21.86
CA ASP A 529 54.03 -21.56 -20.57
C ASP A 529 53.27 -22.66 -19.81
N PHE A 530 52.72 -23.66 -20.53
CA PHE A 530 52.00 -24.79 -19.94
C PHE A 530 52.85 -26.06 -19.91
N LYS A 531 53.78 -26.24 -20.86
CA LYS A 531 54.70 -27.38 -20.90
C LYS A 531 55.70 -27.38 -19.75
N GLU A 532 56.21 -26.22 -19.36
CA GLU A 532 57.23 -26.09 -18.32
C GLU A 532 56.69 -26.28 -16.90
N LYS A 533 55.37 -26.23 -16.71
CA LYS A 533 54.72 -26.18 -15.38
C LYS A 533 54.25 -27.52 -14.81
N ALA A 534 54.50 -28.64 -15.50
CA ALA A 534 54.16 -30.01 -15.05
C ALA A 534 52.74 -30.14 -14.44
N LEU A 535 51.73 -29.56 -15.11
CA LEU A 535 50.36 -29.45 -14.60
C LEU A 535 49.68 -30.82 -14.48
N SER A 536 48.87 -31.00 -13.42
CA SER A 536 48.08 -32.22 -13.25
C SER A 536 47.07 -32.42 -14.38
N GLN A 537 46.75 -33.69 -14.66
CA GLN A 537 45.79 -34.06 -15.70
C GLN A 537 44.37 -33.53 -15.38
N ASP A 538 44.04 -33.42 -14.08
CA ASP A 538 42.77 -32.87 -13.58
C ASP A 538 42.68 -31.37 -13.83
N LEU A 539 43.76 -30.61 -13.61
CA LEU A 539 43.80 -29.18 -13.89
C LEU A 539 43.70 -28.88 -15.39
N LEU A 540 44.39 -29.67 -16.22
CA LEU A 540 44.29 -29.57 -17.68
C LEU A 540 42.86 -29.88 -18.17
N GLN A 541 42.17 -30.86 -17.58
CA GLN A 541 40.75 -31.10 -17.84
C GLN A 541 39.87 -29.96 -17.35
N GLY A 542 40.18 -29.36 -16.18
CA GLY A 542 39.45 -28.22 -15.62
C GLY A 542 39.51 -26.98 -16.52
N ILE A 543 40.70 -26.66 -17.05
CA ILE A 543 40.88 -25.57 -18.02
C ILE A 543 40.09 -25.85 -19.30
N ARG A 544 40.19 -27.08 -19.85
CA ARG A 544 39.42 -27.47 -21.04
C ARG A 544 37.93 -27.31 -20.80
N ARG A 545 37.40 -27.83 -19.69
CA ARG A 545 35.96 -27.77 -19.38
C ARG A 545 35.47 -26.32 -19.24
N LYS A 546 36.18 -25.48 -18.47
CA LYS A 546 35.73 -24.10 -18.22
C LYS A 546 35.91 -23.15 -19.41
N VAL A 547 37.02 -23.25 -20.14
CA VAL A 547 37.29 -22.36 -21.28
C VAL A 547 36.54 -22.81 -22.53
N VAL A 548 36.24 -24.11 -22.68
CA VAL A 548 35.50 -24.63 -23.85
C VAL A 548 33.99 -24.64 -23.60
N ASP A 549 33.51 -25.10 -22.43
CA ASP A 549 32.06 -25.19 -22.16
C ASP A 549 31.45 -23.87 -21.67
N GLY A 550 32.28 -22.90 -21.24
CA GLY A 550 31.84 -21.58 -20.77
C GLY A 550 31.88 -20.45 -21.80
N ALA A 551 32.55 -20.64 -22.95
CA ALA A 551 32.90 -19.54 -23.85
C ALA A 551 31.88 -19.19 -24.94
N ASP A 552 30.87 -20.05 -25.17
CA ASP A 552 29.73 -19.82 -26.08
C ASP A 552 30.12 -19.05 -27.37
N GLY A 553 31.24 -19.48 -27.99
CA GLY A 553 31.72 -18.99 -29.28
C GLY A 553 32.66 -17.78 -29.33
N MET A 554 33.03 -17.07 -28.24
CA MET A 554 33.80 -15.82 -28.44
C MET A 554 34.88 -15.40 -27.43
N TRP A 555 35.13 -16.15 -26.34
CA TRP A 555 36.05 -15.69 -25.27
C TRP A 555 37.22 -16.63 -24.93
N ALA A 556 37.47 -17.68 -25.73
CA ALA A 556 38.49 -18.68 -25.42
C ALA A 556 39.94 -18.13 -25.41
N PHE A 557 40.27 -17.15 -26.27
CA PHE A 557 41.61 -16.59 -26.37
C PHE A 557 41.99 -15.80 -25.09
N CYS A 558 41.16 -14.82 -24.70
CA CYS A 558 41.41 -13.96 -23.53
C CYS A 558 41.35 -14.73 -22.20
N GLN A 559 40.56 -15.80 -22.13
CA GLN A 559 40.43 -16.63 -20.93
C GLN A 559 41.59 -17.63 -20.75
N SER A 560 42.33 -17.94 -21.82
CA SER A 560 43.50 -18.84 -21.76
C SER A 560 44.78 -18.17 -21.24
N ASP A 561 44.88 -16.83 -21.34
CA ASP A 561 46.07 -16.07 -20.90
C ASP A 561 46.11 -15.84 -19.38
N SER A 562 44.96 -15.82 -18.69
CA SER A 562 44.93 -15.65 -17.23
C SER A 562 45.58 -16.82 -16.49
N PRO A 563 45.23 -18.09 -16.77
CA PRO A 563 45.94 -19.25 -16.21
C PRO A 563 47.41 -19.29 -16.64
N ALA A 564 47.73 -18.93 -17.89
CA ALA A 564 49.09 -18.99 -18.43
C ALA A 564 50.10 -18.13 -17.65
N ARG A 565 49.65 -17.03 -17.03
CA ARG A 565 50.50 -16.10 -16.25
C ARG A 565 50.74 -16.52 -14.79
N CYS A 566 50.00 -17.49 -14.27
CA CYS A 566 50.15 -17.93 -12.88
C CYS A 566 51.37 -18.85 -12.70
N CYS A 567 52.14 -18.66 -11.63
CA CYS A 567 53.38 -19.39 -11.37
C CYS A 567 53.17 -20.72 -10.62
N HIS A 568 52.00 -20.92 -9.98
CA HIS A 568 51.71 -22.07 -9.12
C HIS A 568 50.31 -22.66 -9.40
N GLU A 569 50.17 -23.97 -9.21
CA GLU A 569 48.95 -24.75 -9.51
C GLU A 569 47.73 -24.22 -8.76
N ALA A 570 47.85 -23.92 -7.46
CA ALA A 570 46.78 -23.35 -6.65
C ALA A 570 46.29 -21.98 -7.15
N SER A 571 47.21 -21.12 -7.62
CA SER A 571 46.87 -19.81 -8.19
C SER A 571 46.21 -19.95 -9.57
N MET A 572 46.56 -21.00 -10.31
CA MET A 572 45.90 -21.38 -11.56
C MET A 572 44.47 -21.84 -11.30
N GLU A 573 44.26 -22.72 -10.32
CA GLU A 573 42.91 -23.16 -9.90
C GLU A 573 42.04 -21.99 -9.47
N GLU A 574 42.60 -21.03 -8.73
CA GLU A 574 41.91 -19.82 -8.31
C GLU A 574 41.61 -18.87 -9.49
N ALA A 575 42.55 -18.69 -10.42
CA ALA A 575 42.32 -17.90 -11.63
C ALA A 575 41.23 -18.53 -12.51
N ILE A 576 41.22 -19.85 -12.64
CA ILE A 576 40.18 -20.63 -13.33
C ILE A 576 38.84 -20.55 -12.58
N ALA A 577 38.84 -20.46 -11.24
CA ALA A 577 37.64 -20.21 -10.44
C ALA A 577 37.05 -18.81 -10.67
N ARG A 578 37.88 -17.82 -11.01
CA ARG A 578 37.51 -16.41 -11.22
C ARG A 578 37.17 -16.06 -12.68
N LEU A 579 37.37 -16.95 -13.64
CA LEU A 579 36.94 -16.73 -15.03
C LEU A 579 35.41 -16.54 -15.09
N PRO A 580 34.89 -15.57 -15.87
CA PRO A 580 33.45 -15.32 -15.94
C PRO A 580 32.74 -16.56 -16.50
N LEU A 581 31.98 -17.22 -15.62
CA LEU A 581 31.07 -18.30 -15.99
C LEU A 581 29.99 -17.75 -16.93
N SER A 582 29.41 -18.62 -17.76
CA SER A 582 28.10 -18.32 -18.36
C SER A 582 27.18 -17.79 -17.25
N PRO A 583 26.36 -16.76 -17.50
CA PRO A 583 25.59 -16.07 -16.46
C PRO A 583 24.58 -16.96 -15.71
N PHE A 584 24.45 -18.23 -16.10
CA PHE A 584 23.62 -19.24 -15.47
C PHE A 584 24.48 -20.38 -14.91
N SER A 585 24.46 -20.58 -13.59
CA SER A 585 25.21 -21.66 -12.95
C SER A 585 24.31 -22.86 -12.60
N ARG A 586 24.85 -24.06 -12.81
CA ARG A 586 24.25 -25.35 -12.45
C ARG A 586 25.18 -26.06 -11.48
N GLU A 587 24.70 -26.34 -10.27
CA GLU A 587 25.56 -26.80 -9.19
C GLU A 587 25.01 -28.05 -8.51
N ILE A 588 25.89 -29.03 -8.31
CA ILE A 588 25.60 -30.18 -7.44
C ILE A 588 26.04 -29.78 -6.04
N ALA A 589 25.22 -28.97 -5.39
CA ALA A 589 25.47 -28.43 -4.08
C ALA A 589 24.17 -27.97 -3.44
N SER A 590 24.14 -27.93 -2.12
CA SER A 590 23.01 -27.39 -1.38
C SER A 590 22.86 -25.89 -1.61
N PRO A 591 21.67 -25.39 -2.03
CA PRO A 591 21.44 -23.96 -2.18
C PRO A 591 21.60 -23.22 -0.84
N TRP A 592 21.45 -23.92 0.29
CA TRP A 592 21.59 -23.36 1.63
C TRP A 592 23.02 -22.94 1.97
N ARG A 593 24.01 -23.33 1.17
CA ARG A 593 25.39 -22.80 1.28
C ARG A 593 25.43 -21.31 0.99
N ASP A 594 24.78 -20.91 -0.11
CA ASP A 594 24.86 -19.55 -0.65
C ASP A 594 23.65 -18.70 -0.26
N TYR A 595 22.54 -19.32 0.13
CA TYR A 595 21.27 -18.64 0.38
C TYR A 595 20.69 -18.94 1.76
N GLN A 596 20.06 -17.94 2.34
CA GLN A 596 19.36 -18.04 3.62
C GLN A 596 17.85 -18.12 3.39
N LYS A 597 17.20 -19.09 4.06
CA LYS A 597 15.74 -19.27 4.05
C LYS A 597 15.04 -18.11 4.74
N SER A 598 13.96 -17.60 4.16
CA SER A 598 13.08 -16.61 4.78
C SER A 598 11.68 -17.19 5.04
N PHE A 599 10.72 -16.96 4.15
CA PHE A 599 9.34 -17.42 4.28
C PHE A 599 8.83 -18.01 2.97
N LYS A 600 7.73 -18.76 3.00
CA LYS A 600 7.10 -19.26 1.78
C LYS A 600 6.18 -18.19 1.18
N LEU A 601 6.17 -18.11 -0.13
CA LEU A 601 5.33 -17.20 -0.90
C LEU A 601 4.74 -17.95 -2.09
N ASN A 602 3.44 -17.78 -2.33
CA ASN A 602 2.79 -18.31 -3.53
C ASN A 602 3.00 -17.34 -4.70
N GLN A 603 3.96 -17.64 -5.58
CA GLN A 603 4.21 -16.92 -6.83
C GLN A 603 4.25 -17.93 -7.97
N ALA A 604 3.11 -18.17 -8.61
CA ALA A 604 2.89 -19.29 -9.52
C ALA A 604 3.13 -20.65 -8.83
N GLY A 605 2.54 -20.85 -7.65
CA GLY A 605 2.81 -21.97 -6.74
C GLY A 605 3.81 -21.62 -5.64
N TYR A 606 3.78 -22.38 -4.55
CA TYR A 606 4.62 -22.13 -3.37
C TYR A 606 6.11 -22.26 -3.68
N GLY A 607 6.84 -21.17 -3.45
CA GLY A 607 8.29 -21.11 -3.44
C GLY A 607 8.81 -20.55 -2.11
N LEU A 608 10.08 -20.78 -1.82
CA LEU A 608 10.74 -20.22 -0.66
C LEU A 608 11.44 -18.91 -1.03
N VAL A 609 11.09 -17.82 -0.36
CA VAL A 609 11.84 -16.58 -0.46
C VAL A 609 13.20 -16.79 0.19
N VAL A 610 14.25 -16.49 -0.56
CA VAL A 610 15.63 -16.59 -0.11
C VAL A 610 16.39 -15.30 -0.39
N HIS A 611 17.43 -15.04 0.39
CA HIS A 611 18.38 -13.97 0.10
C HIS A 611 19.81 -14.53 0.10
N ALA A 612 20.67 -13.95 -0.74
CA ALA A 612 22.07 -14.33 -0.82
C ALA A 612 22.82 -14.04 0.50
N LYS A 613 23.69 -14.97 0.93
CA LYS A 613 24.60 -14.83 2.08
C LYS A 613 25.86 -14.06 1.70
N ASN A 614 25.70 -12.93 1.03
CA ASN A 614 26.77 -12.04 0.63
C ASN A 614 26.32 -10.57 0.76
N ALA A 615 27.22 -9.64 0.49
CA ALA A 615 26.95 -8.21 0.67
C ALA A 615 25.81 -7.66 -0.22
N THR A 616 25.37 -8.38 -1.26
CA THR A 616 24.29 -7.90 -2.13
C THR A 616 22.91 -8.14 -1.54
N PHE A 617 22.77 -9.12 -0.64
CA PHE A 617 21.48 -9.58 -0.09
C PHE A 617 20.42 -9.83 -1.18
N ALA A 618 20.85 -10.20 -2.38
CA ALA A 618 19.94 -10.36 -3.52
C ALA A 618 18.84 -11.38 -3.20
N GLU A 619 17.59 -10.96 -3.37
CA GLU A 619 16.41 -11.77 -3.10
C GLU A 619 15.99 -12.57 -4.33
N GLY A 620 15.41 -13.75 -4.09
CA GLY A 620 14.86 -14.60 -5.12
C GLY A 620 13.87 -15.62 -4.57
N ILE A 621 13.18 -16.30 -5.49
CA ILE A 621 12.26 -17.38 -5.17
C ILE A 621 12.92 -18.70 -5.51
N LEU A 622 13.16 -19.54 -4.51
CA LEU A 622 13.68 -20.88 -4.69
C LEU A 622 12.52 -21.89 -4.71
N LYS A 623 12.39 -22.62 -5.82
CA LYS A 623 11.41 -23.70 -5.97
C LYS A 623 12.09 -25.05 -5.95
N GLU A 624 11.54 -25.97 -5.17
CA GLU A 624 12.03 -27.34 -5.03
C GLU A 624 11.20 -28.28 -5.90
N ILE A 625 11.87 -29.09 -6.71
CA ILE A 625 11.26 -30.09 -7.57
C ILE A 625 11.87 -31.45 -7.23
N ARG A 626 11.05 -32.33 -6.65
CA ARG A 626 11.43 -33.71 -6.29
C ARG A 626 11.17 -34.68 -7.44
N GLY A 627 11.84 -35.83 -7.40
CA GLY A 627 11.58 -36.95 -8.33
C GLY A 627 12.41 -36.95 -9.61
N TYR A 628 13.39 -36.05 -9.74
CA TYR A 628 14.34 -36.02 -10.84
C TYR A 628 15.76 -36.30 -10.31
N GLY A 629 16.52 -37.13 -11.02
CA GLY A 629 17.93 -37.37 -10.70
C GLY A 629 18.84 -36.23 -11.15
N LYS A 630 20.08 -36.23 -10.66
CA LYS A 630 21.08 -35.18 -10.94
C LYS A 630 21.36 -35.00 -12.43
N GLU A 631 21.21 -36.06 -13.22
CA GLU A 631 21.37 -36.06 -14.68
C GLU A 631 20.41 -35.09 -15.37
N LYS A 632 19.22 -34.88 -14.78
CA LYS A 632 18.21 -33.96 -15.30
C LYS A 632 18.56 -32.48 -15.12
N LEU A 633 19.50 -32.16 -14.23
CA LEU A 633 20.02 -30.79 -14.09
C LEU A 633 20.65 -30.28 -15.40
N SER A 634 21.19 -31.19 -16.23
CA SER A 634 21.78 -30.86 -17.52
C SER A 634 20.76 -30.33 -18.56
N ILE A 635 19.48 -30.69 -18.41
CA ILE A 635 18.39 -30.28 -19.32
C ILE A 635 18.03 -28.80 -19.10
N ILE A 636 18.22 -28.29 -17.90
CA ILE A 636 17.90 -26.90 -17.58
C ILE A 636 18.90 -25.99 -18.28
N THR A 637 18.40 -25.17 -19.20
CA THR A 637 19.19 -24.26 -20.02
C THR A 637 18.91 -22.81 -19.62
N SER A 638 19.90 -21.94 -19.84
CA SER A 638 19.73 -20.51 -19.64
C SER A 638 18.85 -19.93 -20.75
N TYR A 639 17.99 -18.99 -20.39
CA TYR A 639 17.18 -18.22 -21.34
C TYR A 639 17.14 -16.75 -20.91
N SER A 640 16.86 -15.86 -21.86
CA SER A 640 16.72 -14.44 -21.61
C SER A 640 15.66 -13.86 -22.53
N HIS A 641 14.52 -13.50 -21.95
CA HIS A 641 13.41 -12.89 -22.66
C HIS A 641 12.65 -11.94 -21.73
N LYS A 642 12.15 -10.82 -22.26
CA LYS A 642 11.46 -9.80 -21.45
C LYS A 642 10.19 -10.33 -20.77
N ASN A 643 9.53 -11.32 -21.38
CA ASN A 643 8.27 -11.91 -20.91
C ASN A 643 8.45 -13.27 -20.21
N LEU A 644 9.66 -13.64 -19.81
CA LEU A 644 9.91 -14.86 -19.04
C LEU A 644 10.60 -14.51 -17.72
N VAL A 645 10.13 -15.10 -16.63
CA VAL A 645 10.74 -14.89 -15.30
C VAL A 645 12.15 -15.45 -15.33
N LYS A 646 13.14 -14.61 -15.03
CA LYS A 646 14.56 -14.96 -15.14
C LYS A 646 14.91 -16.08 -14.15
N LEU A 647 15.35 -17.21 -14.69
CA LEU A 647 16.01 -18.25 -13.92
C LEU A 647 17.48 -17.87 -13.70
N GLN A 648 17.86 -17.67 -12.44
CA GLN A 648 19.18 -17.19 -12.06
C GLN A 648 20.18 -18.34 -11.91
N ARG A 649 19.80 -19.39 -11.18
CA ARG A 649 20.66 -20.56 -10.88
C ARG A 649 19.82 -21.83 -10.71
N ALA A 650 20.45 -22.98 -10.88
CA ALA A 650 19.85 -24.28 -10.59
C ALA A 650 20.79 -25.15 -9.75
N PHE A 651 20.24 -25.84 -8.77
CA PHE A 651 20.97 -26.69 -7.85
C PHE A 651 20.41 -28.11 -7.84
N TYR A 652 21.26 -29.08 -7.52
CA TYR A 652 20.84 -30.42 -7.16
C TYR A 652 21.37 -30.77 -5.78
N ASP A 653 20.47 -31.11 -4.87
CA ASP A 653 20.78 -31.49 -3.50
C ASP A 653 19.73 -32.48 -2.98
N ASP A 654 20.18 -33.51 -2.25
CA ASP A 654 19.33 -34.50 -1.58
C ASP A 654 18.13 -35.03 -2.41
N GLY A 655 18.39 -35.43 -3.67
CA GLY A 655 17.35 -36.01 -4.53
C GLY A 655 16.34 -35.01 -5.10
N ALA A 656 16.60 -33.71 -4.97
CA ALA A 656 15.75 -32.64 -5.49
C ALA A 656 16.54 -31.64 -6.36
N ILE A 657 15.85 -31.08 -7.35
CA ILE A 657 16.34 -29.94 -8.13
C ILE A 657 15.76 -28.66 -7.54
N PHE A 658 16.61 -27.70 -7.22
CA PHE A 658 16.19 -26.37 -6.77
C PHE A 658 16.41 -25.33 -7.87
N LEU A 659 15.39 -24.55 -8.17
CA LEU A 659 15.42 -23.51 -9.19
C LEU A 659 15.27 -22.13 -8.54
N LEU A 660 16.27 -21.27 -8.72
CA LEU A 660 16.26 -19.91 -8.18
C LEU A 660 15.82 -18.93 -9.26
N TYR A 661 14.67 -18.30 -9.05
CA TYR A 661 14.09 -17.29 -9.92
C TYR A 661 14.26 -15.87 -9.36
N GLU A 662 14.24 -14.87 -10.23
CA GLU A 662 14.00 -13.49 -9.81
C GLU A 662 12.65 -13.35 -9.08
N MET A 663 12.55 -12.39 -8.19
CA MET A 663 11.33 -12.10 -7.46
C MET A 663 10.43 -11.15 -8.25
N MET A 664 9.13 -11.46 -8.31
CA MET A 664 8.10 -10.61 -8.93
C MET A 664 7.19 -10.01 -7.85
N ASP A 665 6.24 -9.13 -8.20
CA ASP A 665 5.38 -8.49 -7.20
C ASP A 665 4.08 -9.30 -6.95
N ILE A 666 3.31 -9.61 -8.00
CA ILE A 666 1.99 -10.28 -7.89
C ILE A 666 1.71 -11.22 -9.08
N THR A 667 0.68 -12.05 -8.99
CA THR A 667 0.13 -12.85 -10.11
C THR A 667 -0.97 -12.07 -10.85
N LEU A 668 -1.28 -12.47 -12.09
CA LEU A 668 -2.42 -11.90 -12.84
C LEU A 668 -3.76 -12.27 -12.19
N ALA A 669 -3.87 -13.46 -11.59
CA ALA A 669 -5.04 -13.88 -10.82
C ALA A 669 -5.38 -12.90 -9.67
N GLN A 670 -4.34 -12.35 -9.00
CA GLN A 670 -4.52 -11.35 -7.95
C GLN A 670 -5.05 -10.00 -8.47
N ILE A 671 -4.89 -9.70 -9.77
CA ILE A 671 -5.53 -8.53 -10.40
C ILE A 671 -7.02 -8.82 -10.65
N PHE A 672 -7.37 -10.02 -11.10
CA PHE A 672 -8.77 -10.41 -11.36
C PHE A 672 -9.62 -10.43 -10.09
N GLY A 673 -9.00 -10.73 -8.94
CA GLY A 673 -9.63 -10.63 -7.62
C GLY A 673 -9.68 -9.21 -7.03
N SER A 674 -9.14 -8.19 -7.72
CA SER A 674 -9.05 -6.84 -7.16
C SER A 674 -10.37 -6.05 -7.26
N PRO A 675 -10.72 -5.22 -6.26
CA PRO A 675 -11.91 -4.37 -6.27
C PRO A 675 -11.81 -3.14 -7.21
N LEU A 676 -10.72 -2.94 -7.95
CA LEU A 676 -10.54 -1.78 -8.84
C LEU A 676 -11.44 -1.78 -10.08
N GLY A 677 -12.26 -2.82 -10.26
CA GLY A 677 -13.18 -2.96 -11.39
C GLY A 677 -12.67 -3.93 -12.44
N ARG A 678 -13.52 -4.26 -13.41
CA ARG A 678 -13.17 -5.18 -14.50
C ARG A 678 -12.22 -4.50 -15.48
N LEU A 679 -11.21 -5.26 -15.92
CA LEU A 679 -10.28 -4.81 -16.95
C LEU A 679 -11.02 -4.47 -18.25
N GLN A 680 -10.59 -3.38 -18.87
CA GLN A 680 -11.05 -2.92 -20.17
C GLN A 680 -10.40 -3.72 -21.30
N LEU A 681 -11.01 -3.74 -22.49
CA LEU A 681 -10.54 -4.54 -23.62
C LEU A 681 -9.09 -4.23 -24.03
N TYR A 682 -8.67 -2.96 -23.95
CA TYR A 682 -7.29 -2.57 -24.26
C TYR A 682 -6.27 -3.08 -23.23
N GLU A 683 -6.67 -3.24 -21.97
CA GLU A 683 -5.83 -3.82 -20.90
C GLU A 683 -5.72 -5.34 -21.08
N VAL A 684 -6.82 -5.97 -21.50
CA VAL A 684 -6.85 -7.39 -21.87
C VAL A 684 -5.96 -7.67 -23.09
N ALA A 685 -6.02 -6.82 -24.09
CA ALA A 685 -5.12 -6.89 -25.25
C ALA A 685 -3.65 -6.75 -24.82
N ALA A 686 -3.35 -5.85 -23.88
CA ALA A 686 -1.99 -5.61 -23.40
C ALA A 686 -1.35 -6.83 -22.73
N PHE A 687 -2.02 -7.47 -21.75
CA PHE A 687 -1.43 -8.67 -21.16
C PHE A 687 -1.41 -9.85 -22.15
N SER A 688 -2.41 -9.97 -23.02
CA SER A 688 -2.48 -11.04 -24.01
C SER A 688 -1.31 -10.99 -24.98
N GLN A 689 -0.93 -9.79 -25.43
CA GLN A 689 0.21 -9.57 -26.32
C GLN A 689 1.54 -9.97 -25.67
N GLU A 690 1.78 -9.57 -24.41
CA GLU A 690 3.01 -9.91 -23.70
C GLU A 690 3.11 -11.41 -23.39
N ILE A 691 2.00 -12.07 -23.03
CA ILE A 691 1.97 -13.53 -22.83
C ILE A 691 2.26 -14.25 -24.15
N LEU A 692 1.59 -13.89 -25.25
CA LEU A 692 1.82 -14.51 -26.56
C LEU A 692 3.26 -14.31 -27.05
N THR A 693 3.86 -13.16 -26.80
CA THR A 693 5.27 -12.91 -27.14
C THR A 693 6.20 -13.84 -26.36
N GLY A 694 5.90 -14.10 -25.08
CA GLY A 694 6.62 -15.08 -24.27
C GLY A 694 6.44 -16.52 -24.77
N ILE A 695 5.21 -16.91 -25.11
CA ILE A 695 4.88 -18.23 -25.64
C ILE A 695 5.58 -18.47 -26.99
N ASP A 696 5.60 -17.48 -27.88
CA ASP A 696 6.28 -17.57 -29.18
C ASP A 696 7.78 -17.89 -29.01
N TYR A 697 8.44 -17.22 -28.06
CA TYR A 697 9.83 -17.52 -27.72
C TYR A 697 10.01 -18.95 -27.17
N ILE A 698 9.12 -19.40 -26.29
CA ILE A 698 9.16 -20.77 -25.73
C ILE A 698 9.07 -21.81 -26.85
N HIS A 699 8.09 -21.65 -27.75
CA HIS A 699 7.83 -22.61 -28.83
C HIS A 699 8.87 -22.54 -29.95
N ASN A 700 9.25 -21.33 -30.39
CA ASN A 700 10.09 -21.14 -31.55
C ASN A 700 11.58 -21.07 -31.24
N CYS A 701 11.98 -20.54 -30.08
CA CYS A 701 13.39 -20.43 -29.71
C CYS A 701 13.83 -21.58 -28.80
N LEU A 702 13.06 -21.91 -27.75
CA LEU A 702 13.43 -22.97 -26.82
C LEU A 702 13.00 -24.37 -27.27
N LYS A 703 12.08 -24.47 -28.24
CA LYS A 703 11.56 -25.73 -28.79
C LYS A 703 10.95 -26.66 -27.72
N ILE A 704 10.29 -26.06 -26.73
CA ILE A 704 9.54 -26.77 -25.68
C ILE A 704 8.12 -26.23 -25.60
N THR A 705 7.26 -26.90 -24.84
CA THR A 705 5.91 -26.43 -24.49
C THR A 705 5.90 -26.05 -23.01
N HIS A 706 5.26 -24.94 -22.63
CA HIS A 706 5.15 -24.53 -21.23
C HIS A 706 4.28 -25.53 -20.45
N GLY A 707 3.08 -25.81 -20.96
CA GLY A 707 2.17 -26.86 -20.50
C GLY A 707 1.22 -26.47 -19.36
N ASP A 708 1.35 -25.28 -18.80
CA ASP A 708 0.51 -24.80 -17.68
C ASP A 708 0.33 -23.27 -17.71
N ILE A 709 -0.18 -22.73 -18.83
CA ILE A 709 -0.46 -21.29 -18.96
C ILE A 709 -1.81 -20.97 -18.30
N THR A 710 -1.75 -20.32 -17.13
CA THR A 710 -2.89 -19.88 -16.30
C THR A 710 -2.65 -18.49 -15.73
N SER A 711 -3.68 -17.81 -15.20
CA SER A 711 -3.55 -16.48 -14.57
C SER A 711 -2.59 -16.48 -13.37
N ASP A 712 -2.45 -17.60 -12.65
CA ASP A 712 -1.46 -17.78 -11.58
C ASP A 712 -0.02 -17.92 -12.09
N SER A 713 0.16 -18.46 -13.30
CA SER A 713 1.48 -18.62 -13.93
C SER A 713 2.06 -17.32 -14.51
N ILE A 714 1.23 -16.28 -14.61
CA ILE A 714 1.61 -14.96 -15.14
C ILE A 714 1.92 -14.03 -13.98
N LEU A 715 3.16 -13.55 -13.90
CA LEU A 715 3.62 -12.66 -12.84
C LEU A 715 3.83 -11.25 -13.37
N LEU A 716 3.48 -10.26 -12.54
CA LEU A 716 3.61 -8.84 -12.84
C LEU A 716 4.55 -8.15 -11.86
N SER A 717 5.22 -7.10 -12.34
CA SER A 717 6.04 -6.21 -11.51
C SER A 717 5.50 -4.78 -11.47
N VAL A 718 5.84 -4.03 -10.44
CA VAL A 718 5.50 -2.59 -10.33
C VAL A 718 6.14 -1.73 -11.42
N ALA A 719 7.15 -2.25 -12.12
CA ALA A 719 7.73 -1.62 -13.30
C ALA A 719 6.92 -1.89 -14.59
N GLY A 720 5.78 -2.61 -14.49
CA GLY A 720 4.92 -2.94 -15.62
C GLY A 720 5.41 -4.12 -16.45
N ALA A 721 6.33 -4.96 -15.94
CA ALA A 721 6.73 -6.18 -16.63
C ALA A 721 5.67 -7.29 -16.45
N ILE A 722 5.35 -8.02 -17.51
CA ILE A 722 4.46 -9.18 -17.49
C ILE A 722 5.26 -10.39 -17.95
N LYS A 723 5.40 -11.41 -17.10
CA LYS A 723 6.31 -12.54 -17.32
C LYS A 723 5.68 -13.88 -17.00
N ILE A 724 5.97 -14.89 -17.82
CA ILE A 724 5.57 -16.28 -17.61
C ILE A 724 6.56 -16.94 -16.64
N ALA A 725 6.05 -17.52 -15.56
CA ALA A 725 6.83 -18.19 -14.52
C ALA A 725 7.08 -19.68 -14.84
N ASN A 726 7.80 -20.39 -13.94
CA ASN A 726 7.91 -21.85 -13.91
C ASN A 726 8.52 -22.58 -15.13
N LEU A 727 9.11 -21.87 -16.09
CA LEU A 727 9.66 -22.48 -17.30
C LEU A 727 10.72 -23.57 -17.05
N GLY A 728 11.53 -23.44 -15.99
CA GLY A 728 12.51 -24.47 -15.63
C GLY A 728 11.87 -25.79 -15.20
N ALA A 729 10.66 -25.76 -14.63
CA ALA A 729 9.89 -26.97 -14.36
C ALA A 729 9.35 -27.58 -15.66
N SER A 730 8.93 -26.77 -16.62
CA SER A 730 8.48 -27.23 -17.95
C SER A 730 9.60 -27.95 -18.71
N MET A 731 10.83 -27.46 -18.63
CA MET A 731 12.02 -28.10 -19.24
C MET A 731 12.26 -29.54 -18.73
N LEU A 732 11.91 -29.82 -17.48
CA LEU A 732 12.14 -31.14 -16.87
C LEU A 732 11.06 -32.17 -17.24
N GLN A 733 9.92 -31.72 -17.74
CA GLN A 733 8.81 -32.60 -18.10
C GLN A 733 9.00 -33.16 -19.52
N LYS A 734 8.60 -34.41 -19.76
CA LYS A 734 8.77 -35.05 -21.08
C LYS A 734 7.88 -34.35 -22.12
N SER A 735 8.47 -34.01 -23.26
CA SER A 735 7.88 -33.32 -24.42
C SER A 735 6.85 -34.16 -25.18
N ASP A 736 6.81 -35.47 -24.98
CA ASP A 736 6.19 -36.43 -25.91
C ASP A 736 4.65 -36.46 -25.93
N SER A 737 3.95 -35.54 -25.25
CA SER A 737 2.48 -35.51 -25.27
C SER A 737 1.82 -34.14 -25.08
N ARG A 738 2.56 -33.03 -25.18
CA ARG A 738 2.01 -31.70 -24.91
C ARG A 738 1.81 -30.89 -26.19
N ASP A 739 0.54 -30.72 -26.53
CA ASP A 739 0.07 -29.90 -27.64
C ASP A 739 0.46 -28.43 -27.40
N VAL A 740 1.28 -27.88 -28.29
CA VAL A 740 1.67 -26.46 -28.38
C VAL A 740 0.43 -25.56 -28.35
N GLN A 741 -0.69 -26.05 -28.89
CA GLN A 741 -1.97 -25.35 -28.88
C GLN A 741 -2.56 -25.20 -27.47
N GLU A 742 -2.23 -26.04 -26.48
CA GLU A 742 -2.74 -25.90 -25.12
C GLU A 742 -2.21 -24.63 -24.43
N ASP A 743 -0.96 -24.23 -24.72
CA ASP A 743 -0.43 -22.96 -24.20
C ASP A 743 -1.20 -21.77 -24.77
N LEU A 744 -1.53 -21.82 -26.07
CA LEU A 744 -2.31 -20.77 -26.74
C LEU A 744 -3.75 -20.75 -26.24
N LYS A 745 -4.40 -21.91 -26.06
CA LYS A 745 -5.71 -22.05 -25.41
C LYS A 745 -5.69 -21.51 -23.97
N GLY A 746 -4.56 -21.64 -23.27
CA GLY A 746 -4.35 -21.03 -21.95
C GLY A 746 -4.58 -19.53 -21.96
N VAL A 747 -4.11 -18.82 -22.99
CA VAL A 747 -4.38 -17.37 -23.16
C VAL A 747 -5.87 -17.10 -23.30
N GLY A 748 -6.59 -17.88 -24.12
CA GLY A 748 -8.05 -17.76 -24.26
C GLY A 748 -8.79 -18.02 -22.94
N LYS A 749 -8.34 -19.00 -22.15
CA LYS A 749 -8.90 -19.29 -20.82
C LYS A 749 -8.67 -18.15 -19.83
N ILE A 750 -7.49 -17.52 -19.82
CA ILE A 750 -7.19 -16.34 -18.99
C ILE A 750 -8.11 -15.16 -19.36
N ILE A 751 -8.36 -14.94 -20.65
CA ILE A 751 -9.30 -13.90 -21.11
C ILE A 751 -10.72 -14.22 -20.63
N LEU A 752 -11.15 -15.48 -20.72
CA LEU A 752 -12.45 -15.93 -20.24
C LEU A 752 -12.60 -15.74 -18.73
N GLU A 753 -11.57 -16.08 -17.95
CA GLU A 753 -11.50 -15.85 -16.51
C GLU A 753 -11.64 -14.37 -16.16
N CYS A 754 -10.97 -13.49 -16.92
CA CYS A 754 -11.02 -12.05 -16.71
C CYS A 754 -12.39 -11.44 -17.04
N LEU A 755 -12.99 -11.82 -18.17
CA LEU A 755 -14.17 -11.14 -18.72
C LEU A 755 -15.50 -11.79 -18.32
N GLU A 756 -15.53 -13.12 -18.25
CA GLU A 756 -16.69 -13.92 -17.84
C GLU A 756 -16.31 -14.98 -16.79
N PRO A 757 -15.95 -14.59 -15.55
CA PRO A 757 -15.54 -15.53 -14.51
C PRO A 757 -16.56 -16.66 -14.26
N ALA A 758 -17.86 -16.35 -14.36
CA ALA A 758 -18.92 -17.35 -14.20
C ALA A 758 -18.94 -18.41 -15.33
N THR A 759 -18.61 -18.02 -16.55
CA THR A 759 -18.47 -18.93 -17.71
C THR A 759 -17.21 -19.77 -17.56
N PHE A 760 -16.10 -19.15 -17.13
CA PHE A 760 -14.85 -19.83 -16.82
C PHE A 760 -15.04 -20.93 -15.75
N LEU A 761 -15.75 -20.64 -14.66
CA LEU A 761 -16.05 -21.62 -13.59
C LEU A 761 -16.86 -22.82 -14.06
N LYS A 762 -17.65 -22.67 -15.13
CA LYS A 762 -18.39 -23.78 -15.77
C LYS A 762 -17.51 -24.62 -16.71
N ARG A 763 -16.22 -24.31 -16.81
CA ARG A 763 -15.23 -24.97 -17.70
C ARG A 763 -15.59 -24.90 -19.18
N GLU A 764 -16.29 -23.84 -19.57
CA GLU A 764 -16.55 -23.55 -20.97
C GLU A 764 -15.29 -22.94 -21.62
N SER A 765 -15.21 -22.97 -22.95
CA SER A 765 -14.02 -22.55 -23.70
C SER A 765 -14.24 -21.33 -24.59
N SER A 766 -15.43 -20.72 -24.56
CA SER A 766 -15.83 -19.60 -25.43
C SER A 766 -16.52 -18.53 -24.61
N LEU A 767 -16.37 -17.26 -25.02
CA LEU A 767 -17.21 -16.17 -24.53
C LEU A 767 -18.68 -16.41 -24.96
N LYS A 768 -19.62 -16.25 -24.03
CA LYS A 768 -21.05 -16.53 -24.28
C LYS A 768 -21.91 -15.28 -24.36
N SER A 769 -21.49 -14.20 -23.72
CA SER A 769 -22.27 -12.97 -23.74
C SER A 769 -22.30 -12.36 -25.14
N LYS A 770 -23.49 -11.97 -25.60
CA LYS A 770 -23.67 -11.21 -26.84
C LYS A 770 -23.18 -9.76 -26.74
N SER A 771 -22.69 -9.34 -25.57
CA SER A 771 -22.21 -7.98 -25.30
C SER A 771 -20.79 -7.72 -25.77
N TRP A 772 -20.03 -8.75 -26.17
CA TRP A 772 -18.64 -8.59 -26.58
C TRP A 772 -18.51 -8.27 -28.06
N GLU A 773 -17.53 -7.44 -28.39
CA GLU A 773 -17.17 -7.08 -29.76
C GLU A 773 -16.73 -8.33 -30.55
N SER A 774 -16.93 -8.30 -31.87
CA SER A 774 -16.58 -9.43 -32.75
C SER A 774 -15.12 -9.85 -32.63
N ASP A 775 -14.23 -8.87 -32.47
CA ASP A 775 -12.79 -9.08 -32.60
C ASP A 775 -12.22 -9.83 -31.40
N ILE A 776 -12.73 -9.58 -30.18
CA ILE A 776 -12.29 -10.35 -29.01
C ILE A 776 -12.88 -11.76 -28.99
N VAL A 777 -14.10 -11.94 -29.47
CA VAL A 777 -14.72 -13.27 -29.60
C VAL A 777 -13.93 -14.10 -30.62
N ASP A 778 -13.63 -13.53 -31.79
CA ASP A 778 -12.80 -14.18 -32.82
C ASP A 778 -11.39 -14.46 -32.32
N PHE A 779 -10.79 -13.55 -31.55
CA PHE A 779 -9.48 -13.76 -30.94
C PHE A 779 -9.47 -14.97 -30.00
N VAL A 780 -10.44 -15.05 -29.08
CA VAL A 780 -10.57 -16.17 -28.12
C VAL A 780 -10.81 -17.49 -28.87
N GLU A 781 -11.63 -17.51 -29.92
CA GLU A 781 -11.79 -18.71 -30.75
C GLU A 781 -10.52 -19.08 -31.51
N SER A 782 -9.80 -18.09 -32.05
CA SER A 782 -8.53 -18.27 -32.73
C SER A 782 -7.46 -18.90 -31.83
N THR A 783 -7.48 -18.62 -30.51
CA THR A 783 -6.54 -19.26 -29.56
C THR A 783 -6.63 -20.79 -29.52
N LYS A 784 -7.72 -21.38 -30.02
CA LYS A 784 -7.95 -22.83 -30.00
C LYS A 784 -7.32 -23.58 -31.16
N CYS A 785 -7.05 -22.91 -32.28
CA CYS A 785 -6.65 -23.57 -33.52
C CYS A 785 -5.60 -22.83 -34.36
N LYS A 786 -5.31 -21.56 -34.05
CA LYS A 786 -4.32 -20.75 -34.78
C LYS A 786 -2.98 -20.75 -34.06
N SER A 787 -1.90 -20.48 -34.82
CA SER A 787 -0.54 -20.40 -34.29
C SER A 787 -0.30 -19.10 -33.52
N GLY A 788 0.71 -19.08 -32.63
CA GLY A 788 1.10 -17.89 -31.87
C GLY A 788 1.44 -16.70 -32.78
N GLN A 789 2.14 -16.93 -33.90
CA GLN A 789 2.46 -15.89 -34.88
C GLN A 789 1.23 -15.28 -35.53
N PHE A 790 0.19 -16.09 -35.79
CA PHE A 790 -1.08 -15.59 -36.31
C PHE A 790 -1.79 -14.72 -35.26
N LEU A 791 -1.84 -15.18 -34.02
CA LEU A 791 -2.46 -14.45 -32.92
C LEU A 791 -1.78 -13.11 -32.63
N LEU A 792 -0.44 -13.05 -32.72
CA LEU A 792 0.33 -11.81 -32.54
C LEU A 792 0.01 -10.72 -33.57
N GLN A 793 -0.56 -11.08 -34.72
CA GLN A 793 -0.97 -10.15 -35.79
C GLN A 793 -2.47 -9.82 -35.75
N HIS A 794 -3.22 -10.39 -34.81
CA HIS A 794 -4.67 -10.25 -34.75
C HIS A 794 -5.10 -8.83 -34.38
N ASP A 795 -6.20 -8.35 -34.99
CA ASP A 795 -6.68 -6.97 -34.87
C ASP A 795 -6.99 -6.56 -33.42
N PHE A 796 -7.57 -7.47 -32.62
CA PHE A 796 -7.76 -7.28 -31.18
C PHE A 796 -6.51 -6.78 -30.44
N LEU A 797 -5.31 -7.30 -30.77
CA LEU A 797 -4.09 -6.89 -30.07
C LEU A 797 -3.63 -5.47 -30.43
N LYS A 798 -4.16 -4.86 -31.50
CA LYS A 798 -3.88 -3.45 -31.86
C LYS A 798 -4.46 -2.47 -30.83
N LEU A 799 -5.41 -2.91 -30.00
CA LEU A 799 -5.94 -2.12 -28.89
C LEU A 799 -4.92 -1.93 -27.76
N SER A 800 -3.90 -2.79 -27.68
CA SER A 800 -2.89 -2.76 -26.62
C SER A 800 -2.13 -1.43 -26.61
N PRO A 801 -2.19 -0.64 -25.51
CA PRO A 801 -1.25 0.44 -25.31
C PRO A 801 0.12 -0.10 -24.85
N GLY A 802 0.22 -1.35 -24.45
CA GLY A 802 1.40 -1.95 -23.81
C GLY A 802 1.20 -2.20 -22.32
N SER A 803 2.11 -2.96 -21.71
CA SER A 803 1.94 -3.54 -20.37
C SER A 803 1.85 -2.53 -19.22
N TYR A 804 2.27 -1.28 -19.43
CA TYR A 804 2.26 -0.24 -18.40
C TYR A 804 0.85 0.17 -17.97
N CYS A 805 -0.18 -0.10 -18.77
CA CYS A 805 -1.57 0.19 -18.38
C CYS A 805 -2.03 -0.61 -17.16
N LEU A 806 -1.34 -1.72 -16.84
CA LEU A 806 -1.67 -2.55 -15.66
C LEU A 806 -0.97 -2.11 -14.38
N ILE A 807 -0.05 -1.13 -14.41
CA ILE A 807 0.68 -0.65 -13.22
C ILE A 807 -0.25 -0.22 -12.07
N PRO A 808 -1.36 0.51 -12.30
CA PRO A 808 -2.28 0.89 -11.22
C PRO A 808 -2.84 -0.33 -10.48
N TYR A 809 -3.27 -1.36 -11.21
CA TYR A 809 -3.75 -2.62 -10.63
C TYR A 809 -2.65 -3.36 -9.90
N VAL A 810 -1.42 -3.37 -10.44
CA VAL A 810 -0.28 -4.01 -9.76
C VAL A 810 0.02 -3.36 -8.42
N ARG A 811 0.05 -2.02 -8.37
CA ARG A 811 0.29 -1.28 -7.12
C ARG A 811 -0.78 -1.59 -6.08
N PHE A 812 -2.03 -1.50 -6.51
CA PHE A 812 -3.17 -1.74 -5.63
C PHE A 812 -3.24 -3.20 -5.15
N SER A 813 -3.20 -4.18 -6.05
CA SER A 813 -3.23 -5.59 -5.68
C SER A 813 -2.04 -5.99 -4.82
N ARG A 814 -0.87 -5.35 -4.97
CA ARG A 814 0.28 -5.58 -4.07
C ARG A 814 0.06 -5.06 -2.65
N GLU A 815 -0.68 -3.96 -2.51
CA GLU A 815 -1.05 -3.38 -1.21
C GLU A 815 -2.17 -4.17 -0.54
N VAL A 816 -3.11 -4.69 -1.32
CA VAL A 816 -4.30 -5.42 -0.83
C VAL A 816 -4.08 -6.93 -0.70
N ALA A 817 -3.12 -7.51 -1.44
CA ALA A 817 -2.83 -8.94 -1.36
C ALA A 817 -2.46 -9.30 0.09
N ALA A 818 -3.38 -9.98 0.77
CA ALA A 818 -3.11 -10.71 1.99
C ALA A 818 -1.94 -11.64 1.68
N LYS A 819 -0.75 -11.29 2.15
CA LYS A 819 0.41 -12.13 1.94
C LYS A 819 0.19 -13.34 2.83
N GLU A 820 -0.33 -14.44 2.27
CA GLU A 820 -0.31 -15.77 2.88
C GLU A 820 1.16 -16.19 3.07
N VAL A 821 1.80 -15.56 4.05
CA VAL A 821 3.21 -15.71 4.36
C VAL A 821 3.28 -16.78 5.41
N GLU A 822 3.50 -18.00 4.95
CA GLU A 822 3.82 -19.09 5.86
C GLU A 822 5.27 -18.92 6.31
N THR A 823 5.44 -18.54 7.57
CA THR A 823 6.78 -18.45 8.17
C THR A 823 7.32 -19.88 8.29
N VAL A 824 8.54 -20.12 7.82
CA VAL A 824 9.19 -21.43 7.98
C VAL A 824 9.44 -21.63 9.47
N LYS A 825 8.69 -22.52 10.12
CA LYS A 825 9.01 -23.01 11.47
C LYS A 825 10.39 -23.67 11.40
N ARG A 826 11.33 -23.15 12.19
CA ARG A 826 12.69 -23.70 12.27
C ARG A 826 12.70 -25.08 12.89
#